data_AF-A0A8H4R906-F1
#
_entry.id   AF-A0A8H4R906-F1
#
_cell.length_a   1.000
_cell.length_b   1.000
_cell.length_c   1.000
_cell.angle_alpha   90.00
_cell.angle_beta   90.00
_cell.angle_gamma   90.00
#
_symmetry.space_group_name_H-M   'P 1'
#
loop_
_entity.id
_entity.type
_entity.pdbx_description
1 polymer ?
#
loop_
_entity_poly.entity_id
_entity_poly.type
_entity_poly.pdbx_seq_one_letter_code
_entity_poly.pdbx_strand_id
1 'polypeptide(L)'
;MTAETKNPQFKMIQITKLHPTFGAEVAGVDFSRPIPDLTFGEILDAMAQYGVCVFRNTGMDDKGHVEFSRRFGDLDDIKPYLQNGRKPRYAYYELFDAGNVDEQGNVLTPDSPRSQYNKGNGLFHVDSSFNPRRASYSILRAETLPPSHTGGNTDFADTRTAFAELPEDLKKTLIEKDYVVAHSIHHSRKVAAPEYFKDLDPTKFRMAKHRLVQCHEPSGRMNLYIATHGHHVEGLSPEQSAELLRTLMEHCTQEKYTFSVEWKQSGDIIIWDNTAVIHRAGKFAGGYLRDMRRTTVHDASSTAWGLNEVGELKPAFSVTNMVYDDEIPHSLPLKSHMWGKFPEGQKIWTVMSSTGSDVVIPQTSVRANWKCMVIACVVATANMQYGFDTAVVGSFQAMPGFLKVFGFVDPSIKIGYGIDPTFQQLITSLVTLGSFVSSFTAGFFGNYFGRKHALWLACCMNFVGLTVQIATTNKGVIYLGRFLLGLSNGFLVTFSNIYTSEIAPAHLRGVMVAFFTFWVNIGSLVGSIINYYSSTVMDKRCYIIPLATLYIVPVVLCIGLFFVPESPRWLLYKNKEKQGRKALQTLRGGSIDEEYIEIEWAEMVRGLEQEKFLVKSTDWMDMYRGTNLRRTILCYSTMASHASSGIWFSISYGTYFLQIAGVSQPFLYTIMTLCIGMVGTLTGMYVIRDMLGRRFIFIFSSIACALSFAIIGIAGVLQTKENSHAVGKALVASGAILGFFYNSGIGLVSYPVGTEVVSSRLRAWTVGSAISLGYLLAWLVAFFSPYFINPKKLNWGMKYGWIWTGSNIICAVFFYFFLPETKGRTLEEIDELFENCVSVKGFSTYHTKIGEDAVHDIGQHHAGEKEEDVPVYKIGKPDKVFSPMLNLIRPRPNSNPESSTVDFKVYEDRVDKCHYYTWQKKAERSAKIRGRKRGT
;
A
#
# COMPACT_ATOMS: atom_id res chain seq x y z
N MET A 1 -1.42 6.15 -56.72
CA MET A 1 -0.59 4.98 -57.05
C MET A 1 -1.09 3.82 -56.23
N THR A 2 -1.80 2.88 -56.85
CA THR A 2 -2.38 1.70 -56.19
C THR A 2 -1.24 0.74 -55.85
N ALA A 3 -0.97 0.53 -54.56
CA ALA A 3 -0.09 -0.54 -54.12
C ALA A 3 -0.76 -1.87 -54.48
N GLU A 4 -0.21 -2.59 -55.46
CA GLU A 4 -0.51 -4.00 -55.68
C GLU A 4 -0.13 -4.77 -54.39
N THR A 5 -1.13 -5.05 -53.55
CA THR A 5 -0.95 -5.94 -52.41
C THR A 5 -0.60 -7.33 -52.94
N LYS A 6 0.67 -7.72 -52.82
CA LYS A 6 1.11 -9.11 -53.00
C LYS A 6 0.20 -9.99 -52.14
N ASN A 7 -0.62 -10.83 -52.76
CA ASN A 7 -1.37 -11.85 -52.02
C ASN A 7 -0.33 -12.73 -51.29
N PRO A 8 -0.36 -12.81 -49.94
CA PRO A 8 0.58 -13.64 -49.21
C PRO A 8 0.44 -15.10 -49.67
N GLN A 9 1.57 -15.72 -49.98
CA GLN A 9 1.60 -17.14 -50.34
C GLN A 9 1.79 -17.94 -49.06
N PHE A 10 0.70 -18.48 -48.51
CA PHE A 10 0.71 -19.30 -47.30
C PHE A 10 1.37 -20.66 -47.58
N LYS A 11 2.48 -20.97 -46.91
CA LYS A 11 3.25 -22.22 -47.06
C LYS A 11 3.06 -23.15 -45.86
N MET A 12 2.88 -22.59 -44.67
CA MET A 12 2.77 -23.31 -43.41
C MET A 12 1.31 -23.58 -43.03
N ILE A 13 0.38 -22.73 -43.46
CA ILE A 13 -1.07 -22.89 -43.20
C ILE A 13 -1.88 -23.08 -44.48
N GLN A 14 -3.02 -23.74 -44.35
CA GLN A 14 -4.00 -23.90 -45.42
C GLN A 14 -5.20 -22.98 -45.17
N ILE A 15 -5.59 -22.20 -46.19
CA ILE A 15 -6.68 -21.24 -46.11
C ILE A 15 -7.86 -21.72 -46.96
N THR A 16 -9.02 -21.85 -46.32
CA THR A 16 -10.32 -22.03 -47.01
C THR A 16 -11.15 -20.77 -46.82
N LYS A 17 -11.52 -20.08 -47.91
CA LYS A 17 -12.33 -18.85 -47.81
C LYS A 17 -13.74 -19.18 -47.34
N LEU A 18 -14.17 -18.51 -46.26
CA LEU A 18 -15.55 -18.57 -45.75
C LEU A 18 -16.40 -17.40 -46.26
N HIS A 19 -15.76 -16.27 -46.59
CA HIS A 19 -16.38 -15.12 -47.23
C HIS A 19 -15.49 -14.61 -48.36
N PRO A 20 -16.04 -14.03 -49.45
CA PRO A 20 -15.24 -13.53 -50.57
C PRO A 20 -14.12 -12.56 -50.20
N THR A 21 -14.32 -11.73 -49.16
CA THR A 21 -13.41 -10.62 -48.83
C THR A 21 -12.73 -10.69 -47.47
N PHE A 22 -13.29 -11.35 -46.45
CA PHE A 22 -12.84 -11.12 -45.06
C PHE A 22 -12.97 -12.31 -44.08
N GLY A 23 -13.40 -13.47 -44.55
CA GLY A 23 -13.59 -14.66 -43.70
C GLY A 23 -12.80 -15.84 -44.21
N ALA A 24 -12.05 -16.50 -43.33
CA ALA A 24 -11.27 -17.69 -43.66
C ALA A 24 -11.29 -18.75 -42.55
N GLU A 25 -11.30 -20.02 -42.94
CA GLU A 25 -10.95 -21.15 -42.07
C GLU A 25 -9.48 -21.48 -42.31
N VAL A 26 -8.72 -21.61 -41.21
CA VAL A 26 -7.28 -21.87 -41.21
C VAL A 26 -7.03 -23.28 -40.67
N ALA A 27 -6.37 -24.10 -41.49
CA ALA A 27 -5.97 -25.47 -41.15
C ALA A 27 -4.45 -25.64 -41.23
N GLY A 28 -3.93 -26.74 -40.65
CA GLY A 28 -2.49 -27.07 -40.65
C GLY A 28 -1.69 -26.55 -39.46
N VAL A 29 -2.33 -25.90 -38.47
CA VAL A 29 -1.70 -25.45 -37.24
C VAL A 29 -1.84 -26.51 -36.14
N ASP A 30 -0.72 -26.99 -35.61
CA ASP A 30 -0.68 -27.89 -34.45
C ASP A 30 -0.61 -27.09 -33.15
N PHE A 31 -1.73 -27.04 -32.43
CA PHE A 31 -1.87 -26.33 -31.15
C PHE A 31 -1.42 -27.15 -29.93
N SER A 32 -1.06 -28.43 -30.12
CA SER A 32 -0.54 -29.27 -29.02
C SER A 32 0.90 -28.94 -28.63
N ARG A 33 1.57 -28.10 -29.42
CA ARG A 33 2.96 -27.67 -29.26
C ARG A 33 3.08 -26.16 -29.45
N PRO A 34 4.16 -25.52 -28.96
CA PRO A 34 4.42 -24.12 -29.26
C PRO A 34 4.47 -23.88 -30.78
N ILE A 35 3.67 -22.92 -31.26
CA ILE A 35 3.57 -22.60 -32.69
C ILE A 35 4.88 -21.92 -33.15
N PRO A 36 5.54 -22.41 -34.22
CA PRO A 36 6.73 -21.78 -34.77
C PRO A 36 6.47 -20.35 -35.26
N ASP A 37 7.47 -19.47 -35.15
CA ASP A 37 7.32 -18.06 -35.51
C ASP A 37 6.92 -17.83 -36.97
N LEU A 38 7.40 -18.68 -37.89
CA LEU A 38 7.01 -18.63 -39.30
C LEU A 38 5.53 -18.93 -39.50
N THR A 39 5.00 -19.97 -38.83
CA THR A 39 3.58 -20.31 -38.88
C THR A 39 2.73 -19.22 -38.25
N PHE A 40 3.18 -18.63 -37.13
CA PHE A 40 2.48 -17.52 -36.49
C PHE A 40 2.48 -16.25 -37.36
N GLY A 41 3.57 -15.97 -38.08
CA GLY A 41 3.64 -14.90 -39.07
C GLY A 41 2.57 -15.06 -40.16
N GLU A 42 2.39 -16.27 -40.70
CA GLU A 42 1.32 -16.55 -41.67
C GLU A 42 -0.09 -16.40 -41.07
N ILE A 43 -0.27 -16.67 -39.78
CA ILE A 43 -1.54 -16.39 -39.08
C ILE A 43 -1.80 -14.88 -39.02
N LEU A 44 -0.78 -14.06 -38.74
CA LEU A 44 -0.91 -12.59 -38.76
C LEU A 44 -1.22 -12.07 -40.17
N ASP A 45 -0.56 -12.62 -41.20
CA ASP A 45 -0.85 -12.27 -42.61
C ASP A 45 -2.29 -12.64 -42.99
N ALA A 46 -2.78 -13.80 -42.55
CA ALA A 46 -4.17 -14.20 -42.74
C ALA A 46 -5.14 -13.28 -41.99
N MET A 47 -4.82 -12.87 -40.77
CA MET A 47 -5.62 -11.89 -40.02
C MET A 47 -5.63 -10.51 -40.70
N ALA A 48 -4.50 -10.04 -41.23
CA ALA A 48 -4.43 -8.79 -41.96
C ALA A 48 -5.29 -8.83 -43.24
N GLN A 49 -5.22 -9.93 -44.00
CA GLN A 49 -5.97 -10.12 -45.23
C GLN A 49 -7.48 -10.29 -44.97
N TYR A 50 -7.85 -11.24 -44.12
CA TYR A 50 -9.24 -11.62 -43.92
C TYR A 50 -9.85 -10.83 -42.76
N GLY A 51 -9.22 -10.72 -41.60
CA GLY A 51 -9.80 -10.02 -40.44
C GLY A 51 -10.70 -10.91 -39.58
N VAL A 52 -11.21 -12.02 -40.12
CA VAL A 52 -11.83 -13.12 -39.34
C VAL A 52 -11.22 -14.46 -39.76
N CYS A 53 -10.59 -15.15 -38.80
CA CYS A 53 -10.03 -16.49 -39.00
C CYS A 53 -10.63 -17.51 -38.02
N VAL A 54 -11.00 -18.68 -38.54
CA VAL A 54 -11.60 -19.78 -37.79
C VAL A 54 -10.62 -20.95 -37.73
N PHE A 55 -10.39 -21.46 -36.53
CA PHE A 55 -9.53 -22.62 -36.26
C PHE A 55 -10.39 -23.72 -35.63
N ARG A 56 -10.45 -24.88 -36.29
CA ARG A 56 -11.27 -26.00 -35.84
C ARG A 56 -10.48 -26.94 -34.95
N ASN A 57 -11.14 -27.51 -33.94
CA ASN A 57 -10.59 -28.58 -33.11
C ASN A 57 -9.20 -28.30 -32.52
N THR A 58 -8.98 -27.12 -31.95
CA THR A 58 -7.63 -26.74 -31.50
C THR A 58 -7.13 -27.54 -30.31
N GLY A 59 -8.05 -28.09 -29.50
CA GLY A 59 -7.69 -28.84 -28.28
C GLY A 59 -6.99 -27.99 -27.21
N MET A 60 -6.93 -26.67 -27.36
CA MET A 60 -6.29 -25.77 -26.40
C MET A 60 -7.06 -25.76 -25.08
N ASP A 61 -6.34 -25.83 -23.96
CA ASP A 61 -6.87 -25.52 -22.64
C ASP A 61 -6.81 -24.01 -22.34
N ASP A 62 -7.26 -23.59 -21.15
CA ASP A 62 -7.25 -22.18 -20.74
C ASP A 62 -5.84 -21.57 -20.76
N LYS A 63 -4.82 -22.35 -20.37
CA LYS A 63 -3.44 -21.89 -20.34
C LYS A 63 -2.92 -21.66 -21.77
N GLY A 64 -3.10 -22.65 -22.65
CA GLY A 64 -2.71 -22.58 -24.05
C GLY A 64 -3.43 -21.46 -24.79
N HIS A 65 -4.72 -21.27 -24.53
CA HIS A 65 -5.50 -20.17 -25.11
C HIS A 65 -4.94 -18.80 -24.71
N VAL A 66 -4.62 -18.59 -23.43
CA VAL A 66 -4.03 -17.34 -22.95
C VAL A 66 -2.61 -17.14 -23.51
N GLU A 67 -1.76 -18.18 -23.51
CA GLU A 67 -0.39 -18.11 -24.05
C GLU A 67 -0.38 -17.82 -25.56
N PHE A 68 -1.28 -18.47 -26.32
CA PHE A 68 -1.47 -18.21 -27.75
C PHE A 68 -1.94 -16.78 -27.99
N SER A 69 -2.87 -16.27 -27.18
CA SER A 69 -3.38 -14.90 -27.32
C SER A 69 -2.31 -13.85 -27.05
N ARG A 70 -1.40 -14.08 -26.07
CA ARG A 70 -0.27 -13.17 -25.79
C ARG A 70 0.70 -13.02 -26.96
N ARG A 71 0.70 -13.95 -27.92
CA ARG A 71 1.52 -13.84 -29.14
C ARG A 71 1.06 -12.71 -30.06
N PHE A 72 -0.21 -12.29 -29.97
CA PHE A 72 -0.76 -11.19 -30.76
C PHE A 72 -0.48 -9.81 -30.13
N GLY A 73 -0.21 -9.75 -28.83
CA GLY A 73 0.05 -8.51 -28.09
C GLY A 73 -0.37 -8.58 -26.62
N ASP A 74 -0.37 -7.44 -25.96
CA ASP A 74 -0.82 -7.31 -24.56
C ASP A 74 -2.28 -7.68 -24.42
N LEU A 75 -2.63 -8.46 -23.38
CA LEU A 75 -4.00 -8.86 -23.11
C LEU A 75 -4.69 -7.91 -22.12
N ASP A 76 -5.97 -7.66 -22.37
CA ASP A 76 -6.88 -7.01 -21.41
C ASP A 76 -7.18 -7.96 -20.24
N ASP A 77 -7.30 -7.40 -19.03
CA ASP A 77 -7.54 -8.15 -17.79
C ASP A 77 -8.97 -7.88 -17.31
N ILE A 78 -9.69 -8.91 -16.86
CA ILE A 78 -11.07 -8.75 -16.38
C ILE A 78 -11.21 -8.12 -15.00
N LYS A 79 -10.13 -7.95 -14.23
CA LYS A 79 -10.13 -7.38 -12.87
C LYS A 79 -10.88 -6.05 -12.77
N PRO A 80 -10.73 -5.08 -13.69
CA PRO A 80 -11.51 -3.84 -13.64
C PRO A 80 -13.02 -4.08 -13.77
N TYR A 81 -13.42 -5.20 -14.37
CA TYR A 81 -14.82 -5.59 -14.59
C TYR A 81 -15.37 -6.53 -13.49
N LEU A 82 -14.53 -7.02 -12.54
CA LEU A 82 -14.95 -7.84 -11.41
C LEU A 82 -15.43 -6.96 -10.23
N GLN A 83 -16.74 -6.69 -10.17
CA GLN A 83 -17.37 -5.91 -9.10
C GLN A 83 -18.14 -6.79 -8.09
N ASN A 84 -18.50 -6.23 -6.92
CA ASN A 84 -19.38 -6.84 -5.91
C ASN A 84 -18.91 -8.18 -5.29
N GLY A 85 -17.59 -8.40 -5.16
CA GLY A 85 -17.06 -9.64 -4.55
C GLY A 85 -17.18 -10.87 -5.45
N ARG A 86 -17.47 -10.64 -6.74
CA ARG A 86 -17.54 -11.63 -7.79
C ARG A 86 -16.18 -12.32 -7.96
N LYS A 87 -16.15 -13.64 -7.79
CA LYS A 87 -14.95 -14.43 -8.01
C LYS A 87 -14.82 -14.73 -9.50
N PRO A 88 -13.61 -14.65 -10.09
CA PRO A 88 -13.40 -15.13 -11.44
C PRO A 88 -13.73 -16.63 -11.50
N ARG A 89 -14.44 -17.06 -12.55
CA ARG A 89 -14.75 -18.48 -12.80
C ARG A 89 -13.51 -19.25 -13.25
N TYR A 90 -12.51 -18.55 -13.78
CA TYR A 90 -11.29 -19.11 -14.35
C TYR A 90 -10.05 -18.73 -13.54
N ALA A 91 -8.98 -19.52 -13.69
CA ALA A 91 -7.70 -19.26 -13.01
C ALA A 91 -6.94 -18.05 -13.59
N TYR A 92 -7.21 -17.70 -14.85
CA TYR A 92 -6.57 -16.60 -15.58
C TYR A 92 -7.53 -15.42 -15.67
N TYR A 93 -7.05 -14.24 -15.30
CA TYR A 93 -7.87 -13.02 -15.34
C TYR A 93 -8.01 -12.45 -16.75
N GLU A 94 -7.20 -12.91 -17.69
CA GLU A 94 -7.28 -12.53 -19.11
C GLU A 94 -8.46 -13.23 -19.83
N LEU A 95 -9.13 -14.19 -19.18
CA LEU A 95 -10.26 -14.92 -19.75
C LEU A 95 -11.60 -14.28 -19.34
N PHE A 96 -12.24 -13.63 -20.30
CA PHE A 96 -13.60 -13.12 -20.18
C PHE A 96 -14.65 -14.21 -20.42
N ASP A 97 -15.68 -14.22 -19.58
CA ASP A 97 -16.79 -15.16 -19.66
C ASP A 97 -17.90 -14.61 -20.58
N ALA A 98 -17.80 -15.01 -21.85
CA ALA A 98 -18.71 -14.65 -22.94
C ALA A 98 -19.90 -15.63 -23.09
N GLY A 99 -20.02 -16.60 -22.18
CA GLY A 99 -21.10 -17.59 -22.15
C GLY A 99 -22.38 -17.12 -21.44
N ASN A 100 -23.35 -18.03 -21.34
CA ASN A 100 -24.58 -17.85 -20.56
C ASN A 100 -24.54 -18.60 -19.22
N VAL A 101 -23.36 -18.64 -18.60
CA VAL A 101 -23.12 -19.43 -17.39
C VAL A 101 -23.06 -18.52 -16.15
N ASP A 102 -23.60 -18.94 -15.03
CA ASP A 102 -23.45 -18.29 -13.72
C ASP A 102 -22.13 -18.69 -13.02
N GLU A 103 -21.94 -18.25 -11.78
CA GLU A 103 -20.71 -18.54 -11.01
C GLU A 103 -20.64 -20.00 -10.53
N GLN A 104 -21.77 -20.71 -10.54
CA GLN A 104 -21.91 -22.09 -10.10
C GLN A 104 -21.90 -23.07 -11.29
N GLY A 105 -21.86 -22.59 -12.52
CA GLY A 105 -21.86 -23.41 -13.74
C GLY A 105 -23.24 -23.65 -14.36
N ASN A 106 -24.30 -23.00 -13.87
CA ASN A 106 -25.66 -23.16 -14.39
C ASN A 106 -25.99 -22.11 -15.45
N VAL A 107 -27.05 -22.36 -16.22
CA VAL A 107 -27.57 -21.42 -17.23
C VAL A 107 -28.15 -20.17 -16.55
N LEU A 108 -27.76 -18.98 -17.01
CA LEU A 108 -28.29 -17.71 -16.52
C LEU A 108 -29.79 -17.62 -16.77
N THR A 109 -30.54 -17.18 -15.75
CA THR A 109 -31.97 -16.90 -15.91
C THR A 109 -32.18 -15.68 -16.82
N PRO A 110 -33.21 -15.68 -17.69
CA PRO A 110 -33.48 -14.59 -18.63
C PRO A 110 -33.61 -13.22 -17.96
N ASP A 111 -34.16 -13.16 -16.74
CA ASP A 111 -34.40 -11.93 -15.98
C ASP A 111 -33.21 -11.49 -15.13
N SER A 112 -32.11 -12.27 -15.12
CA SER A 112 -30.92 -11.88 -14.36
C SER A 112 -30.30 -10.59 -14.92
N PRO A 113 -29.72 -9.72 -14.07
CA PRO A 113 -29.04 -8.52 -14.52
C PRO A 113 -27.97 -8.79 -15.58
N ARG A 114 -27.24 -9.91 -15.45
CA ARG A 114 -26.22 -10.34 -16.42
C ARG A 114 -26.82 -10.75 -17.76
N SER A 115 -27.95 -11.46 -17.77
CA SER A 115 -28.65 -11.81 -19.00
C SER A 115 -29.15 -10.56 -19.73
N GLN A 116 -29.78 -9.63 -19.00
CA GLN A 116 -30.25 -8.35 -19.56
C GLN A 116 -29.09 -7.52 -20.12
N TYR A 117 -27.96 -7.49 -19.41
CA TYR A 117 -26.74 -6.84 -19.87
C TYR A 117 -26.19 -7.51 -21.14
N ASN A 118 -26.11 -8.85 -21.16
CA ASN A 118 -25.55 -9.62 -22.27
C ASN A 118 -26.33 -9.47 -23.58
N LYS A 119 -27.60 -9.03 -23.55
CA LYS A 119 -28.37 -8.69 -24.77
C LYS A 119 -27.64 -7.68 -25.66
N GLY A 120 -26.84 -6.78 -25.08
CA GLY A 120 -26.01 -5.83 -25.83
C GLY A 120 -25.01 -6.50 -26.76
N ASN A 121 -24.54 -7.71 -26.46
CA ASN A 121 -23.63 -8.46 -27.33
C ASN A 121 -24.34 -9.02 -28.58
N GLY A 122 -25.69 -8.99 -28.61
CA GLY A 122 -26.49 -9.36 -29.78
C GLY A 122 -26.66 -8.24 -30.80
N LEU A 123 -26.13 -7.04 -30.53
CA LEU A 123 -26.07 -5.92 -31.48
C LEU A 123 -24.71 -5.90 -32.17
N PHE A 124 -24.61 -5.41 -33.41
CA PHE A 124 -23.32 -5.29 -34.08
C PHE A 124 -22.43 -4.26 -33.36
N HIS A 125 -21.27 -4.71 -32.90
CA HIS A 125 -20.38 -3.90 -32.08
C HIS A 125 -18.90 -4.26 -32.30
N VAL A 126 -18.05 -3.40 -31.75
CA VAL A 126 -16.61 -3.57 -31.65
C VAL A 126 -16.27 -3.74 -30.18
N ASP A 127 -15.53 -4.81 -29.84
CA ASP A 127 -15.13 -5.06 -28.46
C ASP A 127 -14.30 -3.90 -27.91
N SER A 128 -14.62 -3.49 -26.69
CA SER A 128 -13.89 -2.45 -25.97
C SER A 128 -13.79 -1.10 -26.68
N SER A 129 -14.63 -0.80 -27.69
CA SER A 129 -14.65 0.53 -28.35
C SER A 129 -15.05 1.66 -27.41
N PHE A 130 -15.70 1.35 -26.28
CA PHE A 130 -16.03 2.27 -25.20
C PHE A 130 -14.86 2.47 -24.20
N ASN A 131 -13.71 1.85 -24.43
CA ASN A 131 -12.48 2.11 -23.69
C ASN A 131 -11.58 3.08 -24.47
N PRO A 132 -10.79 3.92 -23.78
CA PRO A 132 -9.85 4.83 -24.44
C PRO A 132 -8.76 4.10 -25.23
N ARG A 133 -8.17 3.02 -24.67
CA ARG A 133 -7.36 2.08 -25.44
C ARG A 133 -8.29 1.05 -26.05
N ARG A 134 -8.36 1.00 -27.38
CA ARG A 134 -9.21 0.02 -28.07
C ARG A 134 -8.58 -1.37 -28.08
N ALA A 135 -9.40 -2.37 -28.44
CA ALA A 135 -8.95 -3.72 -28.70
C ALA A 135 -8.57 -3.89 -30.19
N SER A 136 -7.53 -4.68 -30.46
CA SER A 136 -7.22 -5.22 -31.79
C SER A 136 -7.90 -6.57 -31.96
N TYR A 137 -7.33 -7.64 -31.42
CA TYR A 137 -7.86 -8.99 -31.62
C TYR A 137 -8.75 -9.46 -30.46
N SER A 138 -9.83 -10.16 -30.81
CA SER A 138 -10.60 -10.95 -29.86
C SER A 138 -10.49 -12.42 -30.26
N ILE A 139 -10.04 -13.26 -29.33
CA ILE A 139 -9.86 -14.70 -29.54
C ILE A 139 -10.88 -15.43 -28.66
N LEU A 140 -11.93 -15.97 -29.29
CA LEU A 140 -13.02 -16.65 -28.61
C LEU A 140 -12.93 -18.17 -28.80
N ARG A 141 -12.88 -18.91 -27.68
CA ARG A 141 -12.82 -20.37 -27.63
C ARG A 141 -14.15 -20.94 -27.14
N ALA A 142 -14.64 -21.96 -27.83
CA ALA A 142 -15.79 -22.74 -27.38
C ALA A 142 -15.38 -23.84 -26.40
N GLU A 143 -15.88 -23.81 -25.16
CA GLU A 143 -15.68 -24.90 -24.21
C GLU A 143 -16.88 -25.85 -24.22
N THR A 144 -18.10 -25.30 -24.20
CA THR A 144 -19.34 -26.08 -24.28
C THR A 144 -20.31 -25.36 -25.19
N LEU A 145 -20.86 -26.09 -26.16
CA LEU A 145 -21.81 -25.57 -27.12
C LEU A 145 -23.21 -26.14 -26.87
N PRO A 146 -24.27 -25.38 -27.18
CA PRO A 146 -25.62 -25.92 -27.20
C PRO A 146 -25.75 -26.96 -28.35
N PRO A 147 -26.81 -27.79 -28.38
CA PRO A 147 -27.02 -28.77 -29.43
C PRO A 147 -26.96 -28.13 -30.84
N SER A 148 -26.46 -28.89 -31.82
CA SER A 148 -26.38 -28.41 -33.20
C SER A 148 -27.72 -27.86 -33.69
N HIS A 149 -27.67 -26.80 -34.51
CA HIS A 149 -28.84 -26.11 -35.07
C HIS A 149 -29.75 -25.37 -34.05
N THR A 150 -29.34 -25.21 -32.80
CA THR A 150 -30.08 -24.39 -31.81
C THR A 150 -29.66 -22.90 -31.78
N GLY A 151 -28.80 -22.50 -32.74
CA GLY A 151 -28.28 -21.14 -32.90
C GLY A 151 -26.95 -20.91 -32.18
N GLY A 152 -26.62 -19.64 -31.94
CA GLY A 152 -25.42 -19.25 -31.16
C GLY A 152 -24.16 -19.03 -31.98
N ASN A 153 -24.33 -18.95 -33.31
CA ASN A 153 -23.34 -18.51 -34.28
C ASN A 153 -22.79 -17.13 -33.90
N THR A 154 -21.64 -16.77 -34.44
CA THR A 154 -21.12 -15.40 -34.34
C THR A 154 -21.19 -14.76 -35.71
N ASP A 155 -21.90 -13.64 -35.82
CA ASP A 155 -22.04 -12.89 -37.06
C ASP A 155 -20.96 -11.79 -37.10
N PHE A 156 -20.37 -11.58 -38.27
CA PHE A 156 -19.36 -10.56 -38.51
C PHE A 156 -19.74 -9.69 -39.71
N ALA A 157 -19.25 -8.46 -39.75
CA ALA A 157 -19.34 -7.60 -40.93
C ALA A 157 -18.04 -6.82 -41.21
N ASP A 158 -17.60 -6.75 -42.48
CA ASP A 158 -16.36 -6.10 -42.90
C ASP A 158 -16.53 -4.61 -43.15
N THR A 159 -16.14 -3.82 -42.15
CA THR A 159 -16.23 -2.36 -42.22
C THR A 159 -15.21 -1.74 -43.17
N ARG A 160 -14.19 -2.49 -43.60
CA ARG A 160 -13.22 -2.05 -44.63
C ARG A 160 -13.81 -2.11 -46.04
N THR A 161 -14.49 -3.21 -46.37
CA THR A 161 -15.19 -3.33 -47.68
C THR A 161 -16.38 -2.37 -47.72
N ALA A 162 -17.10 -2.24 -46.61
CA ALA A 162 -18.18 -1.27 -46.49
C ALA A 162 -17.69 0.17 -46.76
N PHE A 163 -16.54 0.58 -46.20
CA PHE A 163 -15.94 1.89 -46.49
C PHE A 163 -15.59 2.05 -47.97
N ALA A 164 -14.92 1.05 -48.56
CA ALA A 164 -14.49 1.09 -49.96
C ALA A 164 -15.64 1.23 -50.95
N GLU A 165 -16.84 0.78 -50.59
CA GLU A 165 -18.05 0.81 -51.41
C GLU A 165 -19.06 1.91 -51.03
N LEU A 166 -18.72 2.81 -50.10
CA LEU A 166 -19.54 4.00 -49.85
C LEU A 166 -19.70 4.85 -51.14
N PRO A 167 -20.73 5.71 -51.23
CA PRO A 167 -20.77 6.75 -52.26
C PRO A 167 -19.54 7.67 -52.19
N GLU A 168 -18.95 8.05 -53.33
CA GLU A 168 -17.70 8.85 -53.37
C GLU A 168 -17.83 10.20 -52.64
N ASP A 169 -18.97 10.89 -52.80
CA ASP A 169 -19.23 12.15 -52.10
C ASP A 169 -19.26 11.97 -50.57
N LEU A 170 -19.81 10.85 -50.10
CA LEU A 170 -19.84 10.52 -48.68
C LEU A 170 -18.45 10.14 -48.18
N LYS A 171 -17.67 9.33 -48.91
CA LYS A 171 -16.27 9.02 -48.53
C LYS A 171 -15.44 10.29 -48.38
N LYS A 172 -15.51 11.16 -49.38
CA LYS A 172 -14.78 12.44 -49.38
C LYS A 172 -15.19 13.28 -48.18
N THR A 173 -16.50 13.39 -47.92
CA THR A 173 -17.01 14.10 -46.75
C THR A 173 -16.49 13.51 -45.44
N LEU A 174 -16.53 12.19 -45.26
CA LEU A 174 -16.07 11.53 -44.04
C LEU A 174 -14.55 11.71 -43.80
N ILE A 175 -13.75 11.65 -44.87
CA ILE A 175 -12.30 11.88 -44.81
C ILE A 175 -11.98 13.34 -44.50
N GLU A 176 -12.62 14.29 -45.19
CA GLU A 176 -12.36 15.73 -45.03
C GLU A 176 -12.81 16.26 -43.67
N LYS A 177 -13.90 15.71 -43.12
CA LYS A 177 -14.46 16.14 -41.83
C LYS A 177 -13.78 15.51 -40.62
N ASP A 178 -13.06 14.40 -40.80
CA ASP A 178 -12.37 13.64 -39.74
C ASP A 178 -13.25 13.42 -38.49
N TYR A 179 -14.49 12.95 -38.71
CA TYR A 179 -15.47 12.83 -37.64
C TYR A 179 -14.98 11.94 -36.49
N VAL A 180 -15.30 12.35 -35.26
CA VAL A 180 -14.98 11.63 -34.02
C VAL A 180 -16.28 11.12 -33.39
N VAL A 181 -16.34 9.82 -33.12
CA VAL A 181 -17.50 9.17 -32.49
C VAL A 181 -17.22 8.97 -31.01
N ALA A 182 -18.18 9.33 -30.16
CA ALA A 182 -18.16 9.04 -28.74
C ALA A 182 -18.86 7.70 -28.46
N HIS A 183 -18.13 6.72 -27.91
CA HIS A 183 -18.58 5.36 -27.64
C HIS A 183 -18.93 5.15 -26.17
N SER A 184 -20.12 4.63 -25.89
CA SER A 184 -20.62 4.30 -24.55
C SER A 184 -21.14 2.88 -24.49
N ILE A 185 -20.65 2.09 -23.53
CA ILE A 185 -21.24 0.79 -23.25
C ILE A 185 -22.67 0.94 -22.72
N HIS A 186 -22.92 1.92 -21.85
CA HIS A 186 -24.24 2.17 -21.27
C HIS A 186 -25.29 2.46 -22.34
N HIS A 187 -24.91 3.19 -23.39
CA HIS A 187 -25.77 3.43 -24.55
C HIS A 187 -26.21 2.12 -25.21
N SER A 188 -25.26 1.25 -25.60
CA SER A 188 -25.62 0.01 -26.29
C SER A 188 -26.42 -0.96 -25.41
N ARG A 189 -26.17 -1.01 -24.10
CA ARG A 189 -26.94 -1.84 -23.16
C ARG A 189 -28.37 -1.32 -23.02
N LYS A 190 -28.56 0.00 -22.99
CA LYS A 190 -29.89 0.62 -23.01
C LYS A 190 -30.62 0.34 -24.32
N VAL A 191 -29.95 0.45 -25.46
CA VAL A 191 -30.53 0.10 -26.76
C VAL A 191 -30.97 -1.36 -26.81
N ALA A 192 -30.20 -2.28 -26.23
CA ALA A 192 -30.50 -3.71 -26.24
C ALA A 192 -31.58 -4.16 -25.25
N ALA A 193 -31.73 -3.46 -24.12
CA ALA A 193 -32.70 -3.77 -23.08
C ALA A 193 -33.33 -2.48 -22.51
N PRO A 194 -34.15 -1.77 -23.33
CA PRO A 194 -34.63 -0.43 -22.99
C PRO A 194 -35.53 -0.41 -21.75
N GLU A 195 -36.38 -1.42 -21.56
CA GLU A 195 -37.24 -1.53 -20.38
C GLU A 195 -36.45 -1.72 -19.08
N TYR A 196 -35.41 -2.54 -19.12
CA TYR A 196 -34.58 -2.84 -17.94
C TYR A 196 -33.67 -1.66 -17.58
N PHE A 197 -33.15 -0.95 -18.58
CA PHE A 197 -32.25 0.20 -18.41
C PHE A 197 -32.92 1.55 -18.71
N LYS A 198 -34.24 1.66 -18.52
CA LYS A 198 -35.00 2.89 -18.84
C LYS A 198 -34.45 4.13 -18.12
N ASP A 199 -34.07 3.95 -16.84
CA ASP A 199 -33.55 5.00 -15.94
C ASP A 199 -32.03 5.25 -16.11
N LEU A 200 -31.35 4.46 -16.95
CA LEU A 200 -29.93 4.64 -17.24
C LEU A 200 -29.76 5.82 -18.20
N ASP A 201 -29.01 6.84 -17.80
CA ASP A 201 -28.63 7.94 -18.68
C ASP A 201 -27.16 7.75 -19.13
N PRO A 202 -26.91 7.36 -20.39
CA PRO A 202 -25.56 7.12 -20.89
C PRO A 202 -24.66 8.36 -20.86
N THR A 203 -25.23 9.57 -20.90
CA THR A 203 -24.47 10.84 -20.95
C THR A 203 -23.77 11.16 -19.63
N LYS A 204 -24.23 10.57 -18.52
CA LYS A 204 -23.59 10.69 -17.20
C LYS A 204 -22.29 9.89 -17.08
N PHE A 205 -22.01 9.03 -18.05
CA PHE A 205 -20.82 8.19 -18.09
C PHE A 205 -19.87 8.67 -19.17
N ARG A 206 -18.57 8.60 -18.87
CA ARG A 206 -17.53 8.96 -19.84
C ARG A 206 -17.62 8.06 -21.06
N MET A 207 -17.40 8.66 -22.22
CA MET A 207 -17.42 7.99 -23.51
C MET A 207 -16.02 8.02 -24.12
N ALA A 208 -15.60 6.91 -24.72
CA ALA A 208 -14.34 6.87 -25.43
C ALA A 208 -14.50 7.51 -26.81
N LYS A 209 -13.59 8.39 -27.21
CA LYS A 209 -13.68 9.14 -28.47
C LYS A 209 -12.75 8.49 -29.49
N HIS A 210 -13.29 8.03 -30.62
CA HIS A 210 -12.51 7.39 -31.67
C HIS A 210 -12.83 8.00 -33.02
N ARG A 211 -11.83 8.13 -33.91
CA ARG A 211 -12.07 8.59 -35.28
C ARG A 211 -12.97 7.59 -36.00
N LEU A 212 -13.98 8.08 -36.72
CA LEU A 212 -14.89 7.25 -37.48
C LEU A 212 -14.18 6.56 -38.66
N VAL A 213 -13.28 7.26 -39.34
CA VAL A 213 -12.54 6.75 -40.50
C VAL A 213 -11.08 6.57 -40.12
N GLN A 214 -10.55 5.37 -40.32
CA GLN A 214 -9.20 5.01 -39.90
C GLN A 214 -8.51 4.11 -40.93
N CYS A 215 -7.19 4.15 -40.99
CA CYS A 215 -6.42 3.18 -41.78
C CYS A 215 -6.22 1.91 -40.95
N HIS A 216 -6.64 0.76 -41.48
CA HIS A 216 -6.29 -0.54 -40.93
C HIS A 216 -4.85 -0.87 -41.34
N GLU A 217 -3.90 -0.47 -40.50
CA GLU A 217 -2.45 -0.54 -40.77
C GLU A 217 -1.98 -1.90 -41.32
N PRO A 218 -2.39 -3.06 -40.77
CA PRO A 218 -1.91 -4.35 -41.27
C PRO A 218 -2.28 -4.63 -42.74
N SER A 219 -3.41 -4.10 -43.24
CA SER A 219 -3.84 -4.30 -44.62
C SER A 219 -3.70 -3.08 -45.52
N GLY A 220 -3.41 -1.90 -44.95
CA GLY A 220 -3.39 -0.61 -45.64
C GLY A 220 -4.76 -0.14 -46.17
N ARG A 221 -5.85 -0.81 -45.79
CA ARG A 221 -7.22 -0.47 -46.23
C ARG A 221 -7.84 0.55 -45.28
N MET A 222 -8.59 1.51 -45.81
CA MET A 222 -9.42 2.38 -44.98
C MET A 222 -10.62 1.62 -44.39
N ASN A 223 -11.02 1.99 -43.19
CA ASN A 223 -12.03 1.33 -42.37
C ASN A 223 -13.01 2.32 -41.74
N LEU A 224 -14.25 1.89 -41.51
CA LEU A 224 -15.20 2.55 -40.61
C LEU A 224 -15.10 1.94 -39.21
N TYR A 225 -14.57 2.69 -38.24
CA TYR A 225 -14.58 2.31 -36.83
C TYR A 225 -15.92 2.70 -36.20
N ILE A 226 -16.94 1.89 -36.44
CA ILE A 226 -18.32 2.13 -36.01
C ILE A 226 -18.83 0.97 -35.15
N ALA A 227 -19.68 1.25 -34.16
CA ALA A 227 -20.29 0.23 -33.30
C ALA A 227 -21.64 0.74 -32.79
N THR A 228 -22.52 -0.16 -32.34
CA THR A 228 -23.73 0.23 -31.58
C THR A 228 -23.38 0.90 -30.23
N HIS A 229 -22.11 0.89 -29.84
CA HIS A 229 -21.61 1.72 -28.73
C HIS A 229 -21.57 3.21 -29.07
N GLY A 230 -21.49 3.60 -30.35
CA GLY A 230 -21.45 4.99 -30.78
C GLY A 230 -22.71 5.73 -30.37
N HIS A 231 -22.60 6.62 -29.40
CA HIS A 231 -23.69 7.44 -28.88
C HIS A 231 -23.94 8.66 -29.77
N HIS A 232 -22.85 9.38 -30.12
CA HIS A 232 -22.94 10.56 -30.95
C HIS A 232 -21.62 10.87 -31.67
N VAL A 233 -21.68 11.75 -32.66
CA VAL A 233 -20.53 12.29 -33.40
C VAL A 233 -20.26 13.71 -32.90
N GLU A 234 -19.03 13.95 -32.48
CA GLU A 234 -18.56 15.25 -31.98
C GLU A 234 -18.76 16.36 -33.03
N GLY A 235 -19.29 17.50 -32.60
CA GLY A 235 -19.51 18.67 -33.47
C GLY A 235 -20.75 18.60 -34.38
N LEU A 236 -21.55 17.52 -34.36
CA LEU A 236 -22.84 17.44 -35.05
C LEU A 236 -24.02 17.64 -34.08
N SER A 237 -25.13 18.16 -34.59
CA SER A 237 -26.39 18.16 -33.82
C SER A 237 -26.86 16.73 -33.52
N PRO A 238 -27.60 16.48 -32.43
CA PRO A 238 -28.09 15.14 -32.07
C PRO A 238 -28.81 14.42 -33.21
N GLU A 239 -29.64 15.13 -33.98
CA GLU A 239 -30.40 14.58 -35.11
C GLU A 239 -29.47 14.19 -36.27
N GLN A 240 -28.53 15.06 -36.63
CA GLN A 240 -27.55 14.78 -37.69
C GLN A 240 -26.62 13.62 -37.30
N SER A 241 -26.17 13.60 -36.06
CA SER A 241 -25.34 12.54 -35.50
C SER A 241 -26.06 11.19 -35.55
N ALA A 242 -27.30 11.13 -35.06
CA ALA A 242 -28.09 9.90 -35.06
C ALA A 242 -28.34 9.39 -36.48
N GLU A 243 -28.69 10.29 -37.41
CA GLU A 243 -28.92 9.94 -38.81
C GLU A 243 -27.65 9.43 -39.49
N LEU A 244 -26.49 10.05 -39.23
CA LEU A 244 -25.20 9.60 -39.79
C LEU A 244 -24.81 8.21 -39.26
N LEU A 245 -24.85 8.01 -37.94
CA LEU A 245 -24.52 6.72 -37.33
C LEU A 245 -25.47 5.60 -37.78
N ARG A 246 -26.78 5.90 -37.87
CA ARG A 246 -27.80 4.97 -38.38
C ARG A 246 -27.50 4.59 -39.83
N THR A 247 -27.31 5.57 -40.71
CA THR A 247 -27.02 5.36 -42.14
C THR A 247 -25.78 4.49 -42.34
N LEU A 248 -24.69 4.79 -41.61
CA LEU A 248 -23.44 4.03 -41.73
C LEU A 248 -23.58 2.61 -41.15
N MET A 249 -24.29 2.44 -40.03
CA MET A 249 -24.51 1.11 -39.45
C MET A 249 -25.38 0.25 -40.37
N GLU A 250 -26.45 0.80 -40.96
CA GLU A 250 -27.27 0.11 -41.95
C GLU A 250 -26.47 -0.28 -43.19
N HIS A 251 -25.57 0.59 -43.67
CA HIS A 251 -24.66 0.28 -44.76
C HIS A 251 -23.69 -0.85 -44.40
N CYS A 252 -23.00 -0.76 -43.26
CA CYS A 252 -22.03 -1.77 -42.81
C CYS A 252 -22.64 -3.14 -42.52
N THR A 253 -23.95 -3.22 -42.27
CA THR A 253 -24.65 -4.46 -41.89
C THR A 253 -25.49 -5.07 -43.03
N GLN A 254 -25.29 -4.62 -44.27
CA GLN A 254 -25.86 -5.26 -45.46
C GLN A 254 -25.32 -6.68 -45.65
N GLU A 255 -26.15 -7.57 -46.20
CA GLU A 255 -25.83 -9.00 -46.36
C GLU A 255 -24.49 -9.24 -47.08
N LYS A 256 -24.16 -8.43 -48.09
CA LYS A 256 -22.91 -8.53 -48.86
C LYS A 256 -21.63 -8.25 -48.06
N TYR A 257 -21.74 -7.60 -46.90
CA TYR A 257 -20.62 -7.34 -46.00
C TYR A 257 -20.61 -8.27 -44.79
N THR A 258 -21.63 -9.11 -44.61
CA THR A 258 -21.81 -9.90 -43.40
C THR A 258 -21.71 -11.39 -43.68
N PHE A 259 -21.23 -12.17 -42.71
CA PHE A 259 -21.44 -13.62 -42.70
C PHE A 259 -21.48 -14.16 -41.28
N SER A 260 -22.09 -15.34 -41.13
CA SER A 260 -22.23 -16.04 -39.84
C SER A 260 -21.28 -17.22 -39.79
N VAL A 261 -20.50 -17.32 -38.70
CA VAL A 261 -19.68 -18.50 -38.42
C VAL A 261 -20.42 -19.43 -37.46
N GLU A 262 -20.67 -20.65 -37.92
CA GLU A 262 -21.18 -21.74 -37.08
C GLU A 262 -20.06 -22.36 -36.23
N TRP A 263 -20.35 -22.57 -34.94
CA TRP A 263 -19.51 -23.32 -34.01
C TRP A 263 -19.80 -24.81 -34.18
N LYS A 264 -18.79 -25.62 -34.53
CA LYS A 264 -19.00 -27.04 -34.84
C LYS A 264 -18.79 -27.93 -33.61
N GLN A 265 -17.82 -27.59 -32.77
CA GLN A 265 -17.44 -28.41 -31.63
C GLN A 265 -16.68 -27.63 -30.55
N SER A 266 -16.57 -28.23 -29.35
CA SER A 266 -15.67 -27.75 -28.31
C SER A 266 -14.22 -27.74 -28.79
N GLY A 267 -13.47 -26.70 -28.42
CA GLY A 267 -12.11 -26.46 -28.88
C GLY A 267 -12.02 -25.68 -30.20
N ASP A 268 -13.13 -25.36 -30.85
CA ASP A 268 -13.14 -24.38 -31.94
C ASP A 268 -12.75 -22.99 -31.41
N ILE A 269 -11.97 -22.25 -32.20
CA ILE A 269 -11.55 -20.88 -31.92
C ILE A 269 -11.91 -19.99 -33.11
N ILE A 270 -12.48 -18.82 -32.82
CA ILE A 270 -12.65 -17.74 -33.80
C ILE A 270 -11.84 -16.54 -33.33
N ILE A 271 -11.04 -16.00 -34.25
CA ILE A 271 -10.27 -14.78 -34.05
C ILE A 271 -10.83 -13.72 -34.99
N TRP A 272 -11.10 -12.53 -34.47
CA TRP A 272 -11.44 -11.38 -35.29
C TRP A 272 -10.66 -10.14 -34.88
N ASP A 273 -10.44 -9.26 -35.86
CA ASP A 273 -9.80 -7.97 -35.69
C ASP A 273 -10.86 -6.86 -35.53
N ASN A 274 -11.02 -6.37 -34.30
CA ASN A 274 -11.93 -5.29 -33.91
C ASN A 274 -11.59 -3.95 -34.57
N THR A 275 -10.41 -3.80 -35.20
CA THR A 275 -10.06 -2.61 -36.00
C THR A 275 -10.45 -2.76 -37.47
N ALA A 276 -10.98 -3.92 -37.87
CA ALA A 276 -11.34 -4.25 -39.25
C ALA A 276 -12.81 -4.68 -39.43
N VAL A 277 -13.44 -5.24 -38.39
CA VAL A 277 -14.78 -5.81 -38.45
C VAL A 277 -15.63 -5.43 -37.23
N ILE A 278 -16.95 -5.45 -37.43
CA ILE A 278 -17.96 -5.45 -36.35
C ILE A 278 -18.55 -6.84 -36.20
N HIS A 279 -19.04 -7.19 -35.01
CA HIS A 279 -19.55 -8.52 -34.74
C HIS A 279 -20.75 -8.52 -33.79
N ARG A 280 -21.50 -9.61 -33.75
CA ARG A 280 -22.56 -9.86 -32.76
C ARG A 280 -22.70 -11.34 -32.45
N ALA A 281 -23.17 -11.63 -31.23
CA ALA A 281 -23.64 -12.96 -30.87
C ALA A 281 -24.99 -13.24 -31.56
N GLY A 282 -25.05 -14.32 -32.33
CA GLY A 282 -26.27 -14.81 -32.94
C GLY A 282 -27.29 -15.28 -31.88
N LYS A 283 -28.56 -15.25 -32.24
CA LYS A 283 -29.64 -15.73 -31.37
C LYS A 283 -29.49 -17.24 -31.15
N PHE A 284 -29.76 -17.71 -29.93
CA PHE A 284 -29.80 -19.13 -29.59
C PHE A 284 -30.91 -19.42 -28.58
N ALA A 285 -31.36 -20.67 -28.53
CA ALA A 285 -32.34 -21.11 -27.54
C ALA A 285 -31.70 -21.08 -26.14
N GLY A 286 -31.98 -20.02 -25.36
CA GLY A 286 -31.32 -19.70 -24.09
C GLY A 286 -31.47 -20.73 -22.95
N GLY A 287 -32.07 -21.90 -23.19
CA GLY A 287 -32.22 -22.99 -22.23
C GLY A 287 -31.03 -23.96 -22.18
N TYR A 288 -30.06 -23.86 -23.09
CA TYR A 288 -28.88 -24.74 -23.13
C TYR A 288 -27.62 -24.04 -22.60
N LEU A 289 -26.74 -24.81 -21.96
CA LEU A 289 -25.44 -24.33 -21.48
C LEU A 289 -24.53 -23.99 -22.67
N ARG A 290 -24.01 -22.76 -22.69
CA ARG A 290 -23.06 -22.25 -23.68
C ARG A 290 -21.91 -21.57 -22.93
N ASP A 291 -20.78 -22.26 -22.82
CA ASP A 291 -19.55 -21.75 -22.20
C ASP A 291 -18.57 -21.30 -23.28
N MET A 292 -18.36 -19.99 -23.37
CA MET A 292 -17.46 -19.35 -24.31
C MET A 292 -16.45 -18.50 -23.54
N ARG A 293 -15.17 -18.65 -23.87
CA ARG A 293 -14.07 -17.98 -23.16
C ARG A 293 -13.34 -17.08 -24.14
N ARG A 294 -13.18 -15.80 -23.82
CA ARG A 294 -12.55 -14.82 -24.71
C ARG A 294 -11.32 -14.22 -24.06
N THR A 295 -10.24 -14.11 -24.80
CA THR A 295 -9.16 -13.15 -24.51
C THR A 295 -9.29 -11.97 -25.47
N THR A 296 -8.97 -10.77 -25.00
CA THR A 296 -8.98 -9.56 -25.80
C THR A 296 -7.58 -8.97 -25.79
N VAL A 297 -7.06 -8.65 -26.97
CA VAL A 297 -5.72 -8.08 -27.19
C VAL A 297 -5.87 -6.57 -27.34
N HIS A 298 -5.06 -5.82 -26.63
CA HIS A 298 -5.00 -4.38 -26.80
C HIS A 298 -4.40 -4.02 -28.15
N ASP A 299 -4.93 -2.95 -28.75
CA ASP A 299 -4.32 -2.43 -29.96
C ASP A 299 -2.94 -1.81 -29.67
N ALA A 300 -2.05 -1.96 -30.65
CA ALA A 300 -0.68 -1.44 -30.68
C ALA A 300 -0.41 -0.58 -31.93
N SER A 301 -1.42 -0.36 -32.78
CA SER A 301 -1.33 0.53 -33.95
C SER A 301 -1.17 2.01 -33.54
N SER A 302 -0.84 2.88 -34.51
CA SER A 302 -0.69 4.33 -34.27
C SER A 302 -1.96 5.02 -33.80
N THR A 303 -3.12 4.36 -33.95
CA THR A 303 -4.43 4.89 -33.52
C THR A 303 -5.01 4.12 -32.33
N ALA A 304 -4.23 3.26 -31.67
CA ALA A 304 -4.67 2.41 -30.56
C ALA A 304 -5.37 3.15 -29.41
N TRP A 305 -5.01 4.41 -29.19
CA TRP A 305 -5.64 5.29 -28.20
C TRP A 305 -6.63 6.24 -28.87
N GLY A 306 -7.80 6.38 -28.24
CA GLY A 306 -8.82 7.35 -28.62
C GLY A 306 -8.37 8.80 -28.40
N LEU A 307 -9.18 9.74 -28.90
CA LEU A 307 -8.99 11.18 -28.82
C LEU A 307 -9.54 11.78 -27.51
N ASN A 308 -9.60 10.98 -26.45
CA ASN A 308 -9.96 11.44 -25.12
C ASN A 308 -8.83 12.30 -24.54
N GLU A 309 -9.16 13.37 -23.82
CA GLU A 309 -8.16 14.13 -23.07
C GLU A 309 -7.55 13.26 -21.97
N VAL A 310 -6.30 13.51 -21.58
CA VAL A 310 -5.52 12.66 -20.65
C VAL A 310 -6.24 12.44 -19.29
N GLY A 311 -7.14 13.36 -18.89
CA GLY A 311 -7.99 13.23 -17.69
C GLY A 311 -9.23 12.35 -17.83
N GLU A 312 -9.57 11.91 -19.05
CA GLU A 312 -10.77 11.12 -19.38
C GLU A 312 -10.52 9.60 -19.44
N LEU A 313 -9.25 9.15 -19.35
CA LEU A 313 -8.77 7.80 -19.67
C LEU A 313 -9.23 6.62 -18.75
N LYS A 314 -10.33 6.75 -17.99
CA LYS A 314 -10.86 5.64 -17.17
C LYS A 314 -11.76 4.72 -18.02
N PRO A 315 -11.73 3.39 -17.83
CA PRO A 315 -12.68 2.47 -18.47
C PRO A 315 -14.12 2.84 -18.12
N ALA A 316 -15.02 2.89 -19.10
CA ALA A 316 -16.41 3.36 -18.92
C ALA A 316 -17.29 2.44 -18.05
N PHE A 317 -16.76 1.35 -17.49
CA PHE A 317 -17.53 0.31 -16.81
C PHE A 317 -17.79 0.65 -15.33
N SER A 318 -18.71 1.59 -15.06
CA SER A 318 -19.22 1.87 -13.71
C SER A 318 -20.73 2.00 -13.75
N VAL A 319 -21.48 1.07 -13.13
CA VAL A 319 -22.96 1.14 -13.08
C VAL A 319 -23.47 2.12 -12.01
N THR A 320 -22.62 2.98 -11.45
CA THR A 320 -23.05 3.94 -10.43
C THR A 320 -22.19 5.17 -10.50
N ASN A 321 -22.71 6.24 -11.09
CA ASN A 321 -22.45 7.63 -10.72
C ASN A 321 -23.48 8.51 -11.42
N MET A 322 -24.56 8.83 -10.71
CA MET A 322 -25.44 9.93 -11.08
C MET A 322 -24.99 11.20 -10.35
N VAL A 323 -24.95 12.30 -11.11
CA VAL A 323 -25.04 13.73 -10.71
C VAL A 323 -23.74 14.47 -10.29
N TYR A 324 -23.27 15.41 -11.14
CA TYR A 324 -23.25 16.90 -10.95
C TYR A 324 -22.18 17.59 -11.84
N ASP A 325 -22.60 18.68 -12.50
CA ASP A 325 -21.86 19.59 -13.40
C ASP A 325 -21.09 20.71 -12.65
N ASP A 326 -20.05 21.28 -13.29
CA ASP A 326 -19.92 22.74 -13.54
C ASP A 326 -18.56 23.15 -14.18
N GLU A 327 -18.62 24.01 -15.21
CA GLU A 327 -17.54 24.56 -16.05
C GLU A 327 -16.94 25.90 -15.53
N ILE A 328 -15.66 26.20 -15.84
CA ILE A 328 -15.08 27.58 -15.89
C ILE A 328 -13.94 27.67 -16.94
N PRO A 329 -13.81 28.77 -17.74
CA PRO A 329 -12.87 28.91 -18.88
C PRO A 329 -11.51 29.62 -18.61
N HIS A 330 -10.68 29.58 -19.67
CA HIS A 330 -9.22 29.79 -19.86
C HIS A 330 -8.64 31.24 -19.79
N SER A 331 -7.31 31.37 -19.59
CA SER A 331 -6.33 31.87 -20.61
C SER A 331 -4.91 32.32 -20.10
N LEU A 332 -3.85 31.85 -20.79
CA LEU A 332 -2.65 32.55 -21.37
C LEU A 332 -1.31 32.74 -20.56
N PRO A 333 -0.12 32.84 -21.25
CA PRO A 333 0.97 31.82 -21.21
C PRO A 333 2.41 32.37 -20.91
N LEU A 334 3.43 31.50 -20.85
CA LEU A 334 4.86 31.85 -20.66
C LEU A 334 5.84 31.05 -21.53
N LYS A 335 6.82 31.78 -22.09
CA LYS A 335 7.86 31.37 -23.06
C LYS A 335 9.00 30.51 -22.47
N SER A 336 9.49 29.59 -23.30
CA SER A 336 10.60 28.64 -23.13
C SER A 336 12.01 29.27 -23.14
N HIS A 337 13.02 28.56 -22.60
CA HIS A 337 14.37 28.40 -23.18
C HIS A 337 15.27 27.38 -22.42
N MET A 338 15.63 26.31 -23.16
CA MET A 338 16.93 25.65 -23.36
C MET A 338 17.82 25.09 -22.22
N TRP A 339 17.96 23.75 -22.31
CA TRP A 339 19.00 22.78 -21.93
C TRP A 339 20.45 23.20 -21.59
N GLY A 340 21.02 22.54 -20.58
CA GLY A 340 22.45 22.52 -20.24
C GLY A 340 22.91 21.22 -19.53
N LYS A 341 24.11 20.75 -19.88
CA LYS A 341 24.73 19.41 -19.68
C LYS A 341 25.01 18.95 -18.22
N PHE A 342 24.99 17.62 -18.02
CA PHE A 342 25.38 16.88 -16.81
C PHE A 342 26.92 16.68 -16.63
N PRO A 343 27.42 16.50 -15.39
CA PRO A 343 28.73 15.88 -15.12
C PRO A 343 28.65 14.49 -14.44
N GLU A 344 29.64 13.67 -14.78
CA GLU A 344 29.84 12.25 -14.46
C GLU A 344 30.08 11.93 -12.97
N GLY A 345 29.60 10.75 -12.54
CA GLY A 345 30.14 10.05 -11.36
C GLY A 345 29.13 9.41 -10.40
N GLN A 346 28.32 8.45 -10.86
CA GLN A 346 27.58 7.54 -9.97
C GLN A 346 27.87 6.08 -10.32
N LYS A 347 28.25 5.29 -9.30
CA LYS A 347 28.45 3.83 -9.42
C LYS A 347 27.09 3.14 -9.35
N ILE A 348 26.69 2.53 -10.46
CA ILE A 348 25.46 1.72 -10.60
C ILE A 348 25.82 0.27 -10.24
N TRP A 349 25.07 -0.35 -9.32
CA TRP A 349 25.10 -1.80 -9.13
C TRP A 349 23.98 -2.41 -9.98
N THR A 350 24.34 -2.94 -11.15
CA THR A 350 23.40 -3.58 -12.09
C THR A 350 23.18 -5.04 -11.69
N VAL A 351 21.95 -5.41 -11.35
CA VAL A 351 21.48 -6.80 -11.51
C VAL A 351 20.82 -6.84 -12.88
N MET A 352 21.44 -7.54 -13.85
CA MET A 352 20.96 -7.58 -15.22
C MET A 352 19.64 -8.36 -15.32
N SER A 353 18.60 -7.68 -15.79
CA SER A 353 17.39 -8.22 -16.40
C SER A 353 17.36 -7.70 -17.84
N SER A 354 17.08 -8.56 -18.81
CA SER A 354 17.34 -8.34 -20.25
C SER A 354 16.19 -7.66 -21.01
N THR A 355 15.52 -6.68 -20.42
CA THR A 355 14.50 -5.85 -21.10
C THR A 355 14.67 -4.39 -20.68
N GLY A 356 14.75 -3.49 -21.67
CA GLY A 356 15.22 -2.12 -21.50
C GLY A 356 14.38 -1.23 -20.58
N SER A 357 15.10 -0.38 -19.84
CA SER A 357 14.69 0.80 -19.06
C SER A 357 13.80 0.60 -17.83
N ASP A 358 14.31 -0.08 -16.81
CA ASP A 358 13.88 0.17 -15.43
C ASP A 358 14.36 1.58 -15.02
N VAL A 359 13.48 2.58 -14.99
CA VAL A 359 13.80 3.89 -14.42
C VAL A 359 13.83 3.75 -12.89
N VAL A 360 14.97 3.29 -12.38
CA VAL A 360 15.21 3.20 -10.94
C VAL A 360 15.49 4.61 -10.42
N ILE A 361 14.68 5.09 -9.46
CA ILE A 361 14.96 6.36 -8.76
C ILE A 361 16.39 6.28 -8.19
N PRO A 362 17.30 7.19 -8.59
CA PRO A 362 18.71 7.07 -8.21
C PRO A 362 18.86 7.12 -6.69
N GLN A 363 19.63 6.17 -6.14
CA GLN A 363 19.98 6.20 -4.72
C GLN A 363 20.91 7.38 -4.47
N THR A 364 20.34 8.44 -3.91
CA THR A 364 21.04 9.69 -3.67
C THR A 364 21.84 9.63 -2.38
N SER A 365 22.93 10.41 -2.32
CA SER A 365 23.75 10.44 -1.12
C SER A 365 23.04 11.16 0.03
N VAL A 366 23.46 10.84 1.26
CA VAL A 366 23.08 11.58 2.49
C VAL A 366 23.33 13.09 2.33
N ARG A 367 24.43 13.48 1.65
CA ARG A 367 24.76 14.89 1.39
C ARG A 367 23.78 15.55 0.42
N ALA A 368 23.32 14.83 -0.60
CA ALA A 368 22.33 15.36 -1.54
C ALA A 368 20.99 15.66 -0.83
N ASN A 369 20.58 14.81 0.13
CA ASN A 369 19.34 14.97 0.88
C ASN A 369 19.49 15.76 2.19
N TRP A 370 20.50 16.64 2.31
CA TRP A 370 20.80 17.31 3.57
C TRP A 370 19.62 18.13 4.12
N LYS A 371 18.82 18.79 3.28
CA LYS A 371 17.62 19.54 3.71
C LYS A 371 16.60 18.62 4.37
N CYS A 372 16.28 17.51 3.71
CA CYS A 372 15.37 16.48 4.25
C CYS A 372 15.88 15.95 5.60
N MET A 373 17.19 15.69 5.68
CA MET A 373 17.82 15.22 6.92
C MET A 373 17.76 16.25 8.03
N VAL A 374 18.02 17.53 7.75
CA VAL A 374 17.93 18.59 8.76
C VAL A 374 16.50 18.71 9.26
N ILE A 375 15.50 18.70 8.38
CA ILE A 375 14.08 18.74 8.74
C ILE A 375 13.71 17.52 9.61
N ALA A 376 14.13 16.31 9.20
CA ALA A 376 13.88 15.10 9.96
C ALA A 376 14.59 15.12 11.33
N CYS A 377 15.83 15.61 11.40
CA CYS A 377 16.57 15.78 12.66
C CYS A 377 15.86 16.75 13.60
N VAL A 378 15.39 17.90 13.08
CA VAL A 378 14.64 18.90 13.86
C VAL A 378 13.37 18.28 14.42
N VAL A 379 12.58 17.57 13.61
CA VAL A 379 11.36 16.89 14.11
C VAL A 379 11.71 15.76 15.08
N ALA A 380 12.80 15.02 14.83
CA ALA A 380 13.23 13.93 15.69
C ALA A 380 13.77 14.41 17.05
N THR A 381 14.10 15.70 17.23
CA THR A 381 14.40 16.26 18.56
C THR A 381 13.24 16.10 19.54
N ALA A 382 12.00 15.94 19.05
CA ALA A 382 10.84 15.56 19.86
C ALA A 382 11.11 14.29 20.70
N ASN A 383 11.87 13.35 20.17
CA ASN A 383 12.23 12.10 20.87
C ASN A 383 13.31 12.30 21.94
N MET A 384 14.10 13.37 21.84
CA MET A 384 15.02 13.77 22.90
C MET A 384 14.27 14.12 24.18
N GLN A 385 13.12 14.80 24.06
CA GLN A 385 12.29 15.16 25.22
C GLN A 385 11.90 13.91 26.02
N TYR A 386 11.51 12.84 25.33
CA TYR A 386 11.13 11.59 25.96
C TYR A 386 12.27 10.94 26.74
N GLY A 387 13.46 10.82 26.12
CA GLY A 387 14.64 10.28 26.78
C GLY A 387 15.10 11.14 27.97
N PHE A 388 15.03 12.46 27.79
CA PHE A 388 15.43 13.43 28.81
C PHE A 388 14.52 13.37 30.04
N ASP A 389 13.20 13.44 29.89
CA ASP A 389 12.26 13.33 31.02
C ASP A 389 12.38 11.99 31.77
N THR A 390 12.52 10.90 31.02
CA THR A 390 12.65 9.55 31.61
C THR A 390 13.91 9.44 32.49
N ALA A 391 15.06 9.94 32.02
CA ALA A 391 16.30 9.94 32.79
C ALA A 391 16.25 10.89 33.99
N VAL A 392 15.64 12.07 33.80
CA VAL A 392 15.50 13.10 34.84
C VAL A 392 14.77 12.53 36.06
N VAL A 393 13.57 12.00 35.86
CA VAL A 393 12.74 11.52 36.99
C VAL A 393 13.22 10.20 37.58
N GLY A 394 13.78 9.32 36.76
CA GLY A 394 14.37 8.07 37.25
C GLY A 394 15.42 8.30 38.35
N SER A 395 16.12 9.45 38.34
CA SER A 395 17.14 9.76 39.34
C SER A 395 16.64 10.58 40.53
N PHE A 396 15.47 11.24 40.45
CA PHE A 396 14.93 12.07 41.55
C PHE A 396 14.76 11.29 42.84
N GLN A 397 14.37 10.02 42.73
CA GLN A 397 14.15 9.13 43.86
C GLN A 397 15.43 8.84 44.65
N ALA A 398 16.60 9.09 44.06
CA ALA A 398 17.91 8.89 44.70
C ALA A 398 18.57 10.20 45.15
N MET A 399 17.96 11.37 44.89
CA MET A 399 18.51 12.67 45.26
C MET A 399 18.11 13.06 46.69
N PRO A 400 19.05 13.30 47.62
CA PRO A 400 18.72 13.66 49.00
C PRO A 400 17.89 14.95 49.12
N GLY A 401 18.18 15.97 48.30
CA GLY A 401 17.41 17.23 48.29
C GLY A 401 15.94 17.06 47.87
N PHE A 402 15.65 16.09 46.99
CA PHE A 402 14.29 15.78 46.56
C PHE A 402 13.53 15.04 47.67
N LEU A 403 14.19 14.07 48.31
CA LEU A 403 13.65 13.32 49.44
C LEU A 403 13.37 14.21 50.66
N LYS A 404 14.15 15.27 50.86
CA LYS A 404 13.90 16.27 51.90
C LYS A 404 12.58 17.03 51.70
N VAL A 405 12.14 17.23 50.46
CA VAL A 405 10.91 17.98 50.14
C VAL A 405 9.68 17.07 50.08
N PHE A 406 9.79 15.89 49.47
CA PHE A 406 8.65 15.01 49.19
C PHE A 406 8.61 13.71 49.99
N GLY A 407 9.74 13.33 50.59
CA GLY A 407 9.92 12.14 51.40
C GLY A 407 9.70 12.38 52.90
N PHE A 408 10.28 11.50 53.71
CA PHE A 408 10.26 11.56 55.17
C PHE A 408 11.63 11.16 55.74
N VAL A 409 11.92 11.52 56.98
CA VAL A 409 13.20 11.17 57.64
C VAL A 409 13.14 9.72 58.13
N ASP A 410 14.12 8.90 57.73
CA ASP A 410 14.25 7.51 58.17
C ASP A 410 15.71 7.20 58.59
N PRO A 411 15.98 7.06 59.90
CA PRO A 411 17.32 6.80 60.42
C PRO A 411 17.88 5.41 60.05
N SER A 412 17.06 4.48 59.57
CA SER A 412 17.49 3.11 59.23
C SER A 412 18.20 2.99 57.88
N ILE A 413 18.15 4.06 57.07
CA ILE A 413 18.69 4.10 55.71
C ILE A 413 19.98 4.93 55.70
N LYS A 414 21.04 4.47 55.00
CA LYS A 414 22.34 5.17 54.88
C LYS A 414 22.25 6.64 54.43
N ILE A 415 21.18 7.01 53.75
CA ILE A 415 20.94 8.35 53.17
C ILE A 415 20.12 9.24 54.15
N GLY A 416 19.51 8.66 55.19
CA GLY A 416 18.73 9.36 56.22
C GLY A 416 17.31 9.78 55.83
N TYR A 417 16.91 9.57 54.56
CA TYR A 417 15.58 9.91 54.04
C TYR A 417 14.97 8.73 53.29
N GLY A 418 13.67 8.51 53.50
CA GLY A 418 12.82 7.57 52.77
C GLY A 418 11.79 8.29 51.89
N ILE A 419 11.19 7.56 50.96
CA ILE A 419 10.10 8.06 50.11
C ILE A 419 8.86 7.19 50.28
N ASP A 420 7.69 7.84 50.29
CA ASP A 420 6.43 7.11 50.31
C ASP A 420 6.28 6.25 49.04
N PRO A 421 6.00 4.94 49.16
CA PRO A 421 5.90 4.05 48.01
C PRO A 421 4.83 4.48 46.99
N THR A 422 3.72 5.05 47.45
CA THR A 422 2.64 5.51 46.57
C THR A 422 3.09 6.72 45.76
N PHE A 423 3.71 7.72 46.38
CA PHE A 423 4.27 8.86 45.66
C PHE A 423 5.38 8.44 44.68
N GLN A 424 6.27 7.53 45.10
CA GLN A 424 7.34 6.98 44.26
C GLN A 424 6.81 6.27 43.01
N GLN A 425 5.72 5.51 43.13
CA GLN A 425 5.11 4.81 42.00
C GLN A 425 4.34 5.75 41.08
N LEU A 426 3.56 6.69 41.64
CA LEU A 426 2.70 7.60 40.87
C LEU A 426 3.50 8.62 40.06
N ILE A 427 4.61 9.15 40.60
CA ILE A 427 5.43 10.14 39.88
C ILE A 427 6.03 9.58 38.58
N THR A 428 6.33 8.28 38.55
CA THR A 428 6.85 7.59 37.36
C THR A 428 5.72 7.08 36.46
N SER A 429 4.70 6.45 37.04
CA SER A 429 3.65 5.78 36.26
C SER A 429 2.67 6.73 35.56
N LEU A 430 2.42 7.92 36.12
CA LEU A 430 1.46 8.88 35.54
C LEU A 430 1.93 9.46 34.20
N VAL A 431 3.24 9.63 34.00
CA VAL A 431 3.77 9.99 32.67
C VAL A 431 3.49 8.88 31.68
N THR A 432 3.76 7.62 32.04
CA THR A 432 3.50 6.48 31.16
C THR A 432 2.02 6.33 30.83
N LEU A 433 1.14 6.58 31.80
CA LEU A 433 -0.30 6.60 31.60
C LEU A 433 -0.74 7.73 30.66
N GLY A 434 -0.21 8.94 30.83
CA GLY A 434 -0.43 10.05 29.91
C GLY A 434 0.02 9.68 28.49
N SER A 435 1.23 9.15 28.34
CA SER A 435 1.79 8.72 27.06
C SER A 435 0.96 7.62 26.39
N PHE A 436 0.39 6.69 27.17
CA PHE A 436 -0.55 5.68 26.69
C PHE A 436 -1.81 6.34 26.10
N VAL A 437 -2.47 7.21 26.86
CA VAL A 437 -3.72 7.87 26.45
C VAL A 437 -3.51 8.74 25.21
N SER A 438 -2.43 9.52 25.16
CA SER A 438 -2.12 10.34 23.99
C SER A 438 -1.77 9.48 22.78
N SER A 439 -0.96 8.43 22.91
CA SER A 439 -0.61 7.59 21.76
C SER A 439 -1.84 6.84 21.20
N PHE A 440 -2.74 6.40 22.09
CA PHE A 440 -4.01 5.76 21.69
C PHE A 440 -4.93 6.73 20.92
N THR A 441 -5.00 7.99 21.35
CA THR A 441 -5.82 9.02 20.70
C THR A 441 -5.15 9.69 19.49
N ALA A 442 -3.87 9.36 19.22
CA ALA A 442 -3.11 9.94 18.10
C ALA A 442 -3.72 9.61 16.73
N GLY A 443 -4.39 8.46 16.58
CA GLY A 443 -5.10 8.10 15.35
C GLY A 443 -6.20 9.11 14.99
N PHE A 444 -7.04 9.48 15.97
CA PHE A 444 -8.07 10.51 15.79
C PHE A 444 -7.43 11.84 15.41
N PHE A 445 -6.50 12.33 16.23
CA PHE A 445 -5.93 13.66 16.02
C PHE A 445 -5.15 13.75 14.70
N GLY A 446 -4.30 12.76 14.42
CA GLY A 446 -3.43 12.70 13.26
C GLY A 446 -4.16 12.56 11.93
N ASN A 447 -5.34 11.94 11.94
CA ASN A 447 -6.16 11.83 10.75
C ASN A 447 -6.84 13.17 10.42
N TYR A 448 -7.34 13.91 11.41
CA TYR A 448 -8.10 15.15 11.18
C TYR A 448 -7.22 16.41 11.06
N PHE A 449 -6.24 16.59 11.94
CA PHE A 449 -5.48 17.85 12.07
C PHE A 449 -4.09 17.83 11.43
N GLY A 450 -3.57 16.64 11.11
CA GLY A 450 -2.23 16.48 10.53
C GLY A 450 -1.13 16.25 11.57
N ARG A 451 0.11 16.11 11.11
CA ARG A 451 1.25 15.72 11.95
C ARG A 451 1.90 16.94 12.58
N LYS A 452 2.02 18.04 11.83
CA LYS A 452 2.61 19.30 12.32
C LYS A 452 1.82 19.92 13.46
N HIS A 453 0.50 19.98 13.35
CA HIS A 453 -0.37 20.55 14.40
C HIS A 453 -0.34 19.73 15.69
N ALA A 454 -0.16 18.42 15.57
CA ALA A 454 -0.06 17.55 16.73
C ALA A 454 1.24 17.80 17.53
N LEU A 455 2.35 18.06 16.83
CA LEU A 455 3.61 18.46 17.46
C LEU A 455 3.50 19.82 18.17
N TRP A 456 2.78 20.79 17.58
CA TRP A 456 2.49 22.06 18.26
C TRP A 456 1.69 21.87 19.55
N LEU A 457 0.63 21.07 19.50
CA LEU A 457 -0.18 20.76 20.67
C LEU A 457 0.65 20.07 21.76
N ALA A 458 1.52 19.15 21.37
CA ALA A 458 2.41 18.46 22.29
C ALA A 458 3.39 19.43 22.96
N CYS A 459 4.01 20.36 22.21
CA CYS A 459 4.85 21.41 22.80
C CYS A 459 4.07 22.26 23.82
N CYS A 460 2.84 22.69 23.50
CA CYS A 460 2.00 23.44 24.43
C CYS A 460 1.71 22.66 25.71
N MET A 461 1.34 21.38 25.59
CA MET A 461 1.13 20.49 26.75
C MET A 461 2.41 20.32 27.58
N ASN A 462 3.57 20.25 26.92
CA ASN A 462 4.87 20.19 27.59
C ASN A 462 5.12 21.44 28.44
N PHE A 463 4.95 22.63 27.85
CA PHE A 463 5.14 23.90 28.58
C PHE A 463 4.24 23.99 29.80
N VAL A 464 2.96 23.63 29.66
CA VAL A 464 2.00 23.64 30.78
C VAL A 464 2.41 22.60 31.84
N GLY A 465 2.70 21.36 31.43
CA GLY A 465 3.08 20.28 32.34
C GLY A 465 4.35 20.59 33.14
N LEU A 466 5.37 21.19 32.52
CA LEU A 466 6.60 21.61 33.20
C LEU A 466 6.36 22.78 34.17
N THR A 467 5.57 23.77 33.76
CA THR A 467 5.28 24.95 34.59
C THR A 467 4.56 24.55 35.87
N VAL A 468 3.58 23.66 35.75
CA VAL A 468 2.83 23.11 36.89
C VAL A 468 3.75 22.36 37.86
N GLN A 469 4.72 21.59 37.36
CA GLN A 469 5.65 20.83 38.20
C GLN A 469 6.66 21.72 38.94
N ILE A 470 7.09 22.82 38.33
CA ILE A 470 8.06 23.75 38.94
C ILE A 470 7.38 24.68 39.95
N ALA A 471 6.17 25.15 39.65
CA ALA A 471 5.47 26.18 40.42
C ALA A 471 4.98 25.72 41.80
N THR A 472 4.78 24.40 42.00
CA THR A 472 4.14 23.87 43.21
C THR A 472 5.00 22.86 43.96
N THR A 473 4.64 22.61 45.22
CA THR A 473 5.12 21.48 46.03
C THR A 473 3.98 20.55 46.43
N ASN A 474 2.74 20.83 46.01
CA ASN A 474 1.59 19.97 46.28
C ASN A 474 1.68 18.70 45.43
N LYS A 475 1.71 17.54 46.10
CA LYS A 475 1.84 16.22 45.46
C LYS A 475 0.75 15.98 44.40
N GLY A 476 -0.50 16.35 44.66
CA GLY A 476 -1.61 16.17 43.71
C GLY A 476 -1.49 17.01 42.45
N VAL A 477 -0.97 18.24 42.58
CA VAL A 477 -0.75 19.13 41.42
C VAL A 477 0.44 18.64 40.60
N ILE A 478 1.47 18.10 41.24
CA ILE A 478 2.60 17.45 40.54
C ILE A 478 2.11 16.24 39.74
N TYR A 479 1.22 15.42 40.30
CA TYR A 479 0.62 14.28 39.59
C TYR A 479 -0.09 14.73 38.30
N LEU A 480 -0.87 15.82 38.36
CA LEU A 480 -1.49 16.40 37.16
C LEU A 480 -0.43 16.87 36.16
N GLY A 481 0.62 17.56 36.62
CA GLY A 481 1.72 18.00 35.77
C GLY A 481 2.45 16.83 35.08
N ARG A 482 2.65 15.70 35.80
CA ARG A 482 3.22 14.47 35.23
C ARG A 482 2.30 13.84 34.19
N PHE A 483 0.99 13.79 34.44
CA PHE A 483 0.04 13.27 33.46
C PHE A 483 0.01 14.12 32.17
N LEU A 484 -0.01 15.46 32.30
CA LEU A 484 0.06 16.39 31.15
C LEU A 484 1.37 16.26 30.37
N LEU A 485 2.50 16.10 31.08
CA LEU A 485 3.79 15.86 30.45
C LEU A 485 3.82 14.51 29.70
N GLY A 486 3.14 13.49 30.25
CA GLY A 486 2.91 12.21 29.58
C GLY A 486 2.12 12.37 28.27
N LEU A 487 1.01 13.12 28.30
CA LEU A 487 0.23 13.39 27.08
C LEU A 487 1.08 14.07 25.99
N SER A 488 1.92 15.03 26.39
CA SER A 488 2.92 15.65 25.50
C SER A 488 3.88 14.61 24.93
N ASN A 489 4.55 13.82 25.77
CA ASN A 489 5.57 12.87 25.35
C ASN A 489 5.02 11.82 24.38
N GLY A 490 3.82 11.29 24.62
CA GLY A 490 3.23 10.30 23.70
C GLY A 490 2.87 10.90 22.34
N PHE A 491 2.40 12.15 22.26
CA PHE A 491 2.22 12.83 20.97
C PHE A 491 3.55 13.14 20.29
N LEU A 492 4.55 13.65 21.01
CA LEU A 492 5.90 13.92 20.47
C LEU A 492 6.49 12.65 19.84
N VAL A 493 6.46 11.52 20.54
CA VAL A 493 7.00 10.24 20.04
C VAL A 493 6.18 9.73 18.87
N THR A 494 4.85 9.72 18.96
CA THR A 494 4.00 9.16 17.91
C THR A 494 4.09 9.95 16.61
N PHE A 495 3.90 11.27 16.67
CA PHE A 495 3.84 12.11 15.47
C PHE A 495 5.20 12.38 14.85
N SER A 496 6.28 12.45 15.64
CA SER A 496 7.62 12.61 15.07
C SER A 496 8.02 11.38 14.23
N ASN A 497 7.75 10.17 14.72
CA ASN A 497 8.05 8.93 13.99
C ASN A 497 7.19 8.75 12.73
N ILE A 498 5.89 9.05 12.81
CA ILE A 498 5.02 9.00 11.62
C ILE A 498 5.51 10.02 10.60
N TYR A 499 5.78 11.26 11.02
CA TYR A 499 6.22 12.32 10.12
C TYR A 499 7.55 11.97 9.43
N THR A 500 8.58 11.54 10.19
CA THR A 500 9.88 11.17 9.61
C THR A 500 9.78 10.02 8.62
N SER A 501 8.90 9.04 8.86
CA SER A 501 8.67 7.93 7.93
C SER A 501 8.00 8.38 6.63
N GLU A 502 7.11 9.38 6.69
CA GLU A 502 6.36 9.88 5.55
C GLU A 502 7.14 10.87 4.68
N ILE A 503 8.19 11.52 5.21
CA ILE A 503 9.00 12.47 4.42
C ILE A 503 10.27 11.84 3.84
N ALA A 504 10.73 10.74 4.42
CA ALA A 504 12.02 10.16 4.09
C ALA A 504 12.01 9.47 2.72
N PRO A 505 13.07 9.66 1.90
CA PRO A 505 13.28 8.86 0.70
C PRO A 505 13.40 7.37 1.03
N ALA A 506 12.92 6.48 0.16
CA ALA A 506 12.85 5.04 0.42
C ALA A 506 14.18 4.41 0.88
N HIS A 507 15.30 4.78 0.24
CA HIS A 507 16.63 4.24 0.57
C HIS A 507 17.22 4.79 1.88
N LEU A 508 16.82 5.99 2.34
CA LEU A 508 17.28 6.61 3.60
C LEU A 508 16.30 6.48 4.77
N ARG A 509 15.06 6.02 4.51
CA ARG A 509 13.98 5.92 5.50
C ARG A 509 14.40 5.21 6.78
N GLY A 510 15.08 4.07 6.64
CA GLY A 510 15.57 3.30 7.78
C GLY A 510 16.47 4.12 8.72
N VAL A 511 17.37 4.94 8.17
CA VAL A 511 18.30 5.79 8.95
C VAL A 511 17.58 7.00 9.53
N MET A 512 16.73 7.65 8.75
CA MET A 512 16.03 8.87 9.16
C MET A 512 15.03 8.61 10.29
N VAL A 513 14.29 7.50 10.22
CA VAL A 513 13.37 7.10 11.30
C VAL A 513 14.15 6.59 12.52
N ALA A 514 15.31 5.94 12.31
CA ALA A 514 16.20 5.52 13.39
C ALA A 514 16.82 6.67 14.20
N PHE A 515 16.69 7.94 13.77
CA PHE A 515 17.05 9.09 14.61
C PHE A 515 16.27 9.13 15.92
N PHE A 516 15.12 8.47 16.01
CA PHE A 516 14.41 8.23 17.26
C PHE A 516 15.37 7.78 18.38
N THR A 517 16.09 6.68 18.15
CA THR A 517 16.95 6.03 19.15
C THR A 517 18.13 6.91 19.51
N PHE A 518 18.69 7.61 18.52
CA PHE A 518 19.80 8.53 18.72
C PHE A 518 19.40 9.69 19.63
N TRP A 519 18.26 10.35 19.34
CA TRP A 519 17.78 11.46 20.16
C TRP A 519 17.34 11.02 21.55
N VAL A 520 16.73 9.85 21.69
CA VAL A 520 16.40 9.28 23.02
C VAL A 520 17.66 9.04 23.85
N ASN A 521 18.73 8.49 23.24
CA ASN A 521 20.00 8.30 23.94
C ASN A 521 20.67 9.62 24.33
N ILE A 522 20.69 10.62 23.44
CA ILE A 522 21.19 11.97 23.76
C ILE A 522 20.41 12.57 24.92
N GLY A 523 19.07 12.55 24.85
CA GLY A 523 18.22 13.07 25.92
C GLY A 523 18.48 12.38 27.26
N SER A 524 18.57 11.05 27.24
CA SER A 524 18.85 10.24 28.43
C SER A 524 20.23 10.54 29.03
N LEU A 525 21.25 10.70 28.18
CA LEU A 525 22.61 11.04 28.59
C LEU A 525 22.69 12.43 29.20
N VAL A 526 22.13 13.44 28.51
CA VAL A 526 22.09 14.83 29.00
C VAL A 526 21.34 14.90 30.34
N GLY A 527 20.18 14.26 30.44
CA GLY A 527 19.42 14.17 31.69
C GLY A 527 20.18 13.52 32.83
N SER A 528 20.87 12.41 32.55
CA SER A 528 21.70 11.71 33.55
C SER A 528 22.88 12.56 34.03
N ILE A 529 23.53 13.32 33.14
CA ILE A 529 24.63 14.22 33.48
C ILE A 529 24.14 15.39 34.35
N ILE A 530 23.03 16.04 33.96
CA ILE A 530 22.46 17.15 34.73
C ILE A 530 22.08 16.67 36.13
N ASN A 531 21.47 15.49 36.23
CA ASN A 531 21.13 14.87 37.50
C ASN A 531 22.35 14.53 38.36
N TYR A 532 23.44 14.06 37.75
CA TYR A 532 24.68 13.78 38.47
C TYR A 532 25.18 15.03 39.19
N TYR A 533 25.23 16.18 38.51
CA TYR A 533 25.64 17.45 39.12
C TYR A 533 24.59 17.99 40.11
N SER A 534 23.29 17.92 39.77
CA SER A 534 22.23 18.45 40.63
C SER A 534 22.01 17.63 41.90
N SER A 535 22.43 16.36 41.92
CA SER A 535 22.32 15.46 43.09
C SER A 535 23.11 15.95 44.31
N THR A 536 24.15 16.75 44.09
CA THR A 536 24.96 17.35 45.17
C THR A 536 24.25 18.49 45.90
N VAL A 537 23.18 19.03 45.31
CA VAL A 537 22.42 20.15 45.86
C VAL A 537 21.39 19.61 46.87
N MET A 538 21.39 20.14 48.09
CA MET A 538 20.53 19.67 49.18
C MET A 538 19.19 20.44 49.30
N ASP A 539 18.95 21.41 48.42
CA ASP A 539 17.74 22.25 48.38
C ASP A 539 16.77 21.82 47.26
N LYS A 540 15.57 22.44 47.23
CA LYS A 540 14.55 22.29 46.16
C LYS A 540 15.12 22.44 44.74
N ARG A 541 16.23 23.16 44.59
CA ARG A 541 16.95 23.36 43.32
C ARG A 541 17.42 22.06 42.67
N CYS A 542 17.65 21.00 43.45
CA CYS A 542 18.18 19.73 42.94
C CYS A 542 17.31 19.09 41.85
N TYR A 543 15.99 19.29 41.90
CA TYR A 543 15.04 18.76 40.92
C TYR A 543 14.42 19.85 40.04
N ILE A 544 14.33 21.10 40.52
CA ILE A 544 13.87 22.23 39.68
C ILE A 544 14.83 22.48 38.51
N ILE A 545 16.15 22.41 38.73
CA ILE A 545 17.13 22.64 37.66
C ILE A 545 16.94 21.63 36.51
N PRO A 546 16.93 20.30 36.76
CA PRO A 546 16.58 19.32 35.73
C PRO A 546 15.23 19.57 35.05
N LEU A 547 14.17 19.88 35.81
CA LEU A 547 12.84 20.17 35.23
C LEU A 547 12.84 21.43 34.34
N ALA A 548 13.57 22.47 34.73
CA ALA A 548 13.66 23.70 33.94
C ALA A 548 14.42 23.48 32.62
N THR A 549 15.43 22.61 32.62
CA THR A 549 16.16 22.28 31.39
C THR A 549 15.31 21.53 30.35
N LEU A 550 14.19 20.92 30.75
CA LEU A 550 13.23 20.29 29.83
C LEU A 550 12.45 21.28 28.96
N TYR A 551 12.52 22.60 29.22
CA TYR A 551 11.97 23.60 28.31
C TYR A 551 12.79 23.80 27.04
N ILE A 552 14.07 23.41 27.04
CA ILE A 552 14.98 23.65 25.90
C ILE A 552 14.47 22.93 24.65
N VAL A 553 14.11 21.65 24.76
CA VAL A 553 13.67 20.84 23.62
C VAL A 553 12.38 21.36 22.97
N PRO A 554 11.27 21.63 23.69
CA PRO A 554 10.07 22.16 23.06
C PRO A 554 10.28 23.57 22.48
N VAL A 555 11.16 24.40 23.06
CA VAL A 555 11.51 25.70 22.45
C VAL A 555 12.21 25.51 21.10
N VAL A 556 13.24 24.66 21.05
CA VAL A 556 13.96 24.34 19.81
C VAL A 556 13.00 23.75 18.77
N LEU A 557 12.12 22.83 19.19
CA LEU A 557 11.14 22.22 18.31
C LEU A 557 10.11 23.25 17.80
N CYS A 558 9.58 24.14 18.65
CA CYS A 558 8.67 25.21 18.23
C CYS A 558 9.30 26.14 17.17
N ILE A 559 10.55 26.55 17.37
CA ILE A 559 11.30 27.35 16.38
C ILE A 559 11.44 26.56 15.08
N GLY A 560 11.80 25.28 15.18
CA GLY A 560 11.95 24.39 14.03
C GLY A 560 10.64 24.20 13.24
N LEU A 561 9.51 24.02 13.94
CA LEU A 561 8.20 23.75 13.34
C LEU A 561 7.71 24.88 12.41
N PHE A 562 8.22 26.11 12.52
CA PHE A 562 7.93 27.16 11.54
C PHE A 562 8.44 26.81 10.14
N PHE A 563 9.61 26.18 10.04
CA PHE A 563 10.28 25.84 8.79
C PHE A 563 9.93 24.44 8.26
N VAL A 564 9.31 23.60 9.08
CA VAL A 564 8.94 22.23 8.73
C VAL A 564 7.63 22.24 7.92
N PRO A 565 7.60 21.67 6.69
CA PRO A 565 6.36 21.49 5.94
C PRO A 565 5.46 20.43 6.59
N GLU A 566 4.18 20.37 6.21
CA GLU A 566 3.33 19.23 6.60
C GLU A 566 3.63 18.02 5.72
N SER A 567 3.32 16.81 6.20
CA SER A 567 3.56 15.57 5.47
C SER A 567 2.93 15.58 4.06
N PRO A 568 3.70 15.33 2.98
CA PRO A 568 3.17 15.23 1.62
C PRO A 568 2.08 14.18 1.48
N ARG A 569 2.27 13.00 2.12
CA ARG A 569 1.31 11.89 2.12
C ARG A 569 0.01 12.24 2.85
N TRP A 570 0.10 12.98 3.96
CA TRP A 570 -1.10 13.47 4.64
C TRP A 570 -1.86 14.49 3.80
N LEU A 571 -1.15 15.42 3.18
CA LEU A 571 -1.74 16.45 2.32
C LEU A 571 -2.43 15.82 1.12
N LEU A 572 -1.81 14.80 0.52
CA LEU A 572 -2.40 14.01 -0.56
C LEU A 572 -3.66 13.27 -0.10
N TYR A 573 -3.64 12.62 1.07
CA TYR A 573 -4.83 11.99 1.66
C TYR A 573 -5.98 12.99 1.91
N LYS A 574 -5.66 14.25 2.25
CA LYS A 574 -6.63 15.34 2.41
C LYS A 574 -7.02 16.04 1.11
N ASN A 575 -6.64 15.49 -0.05
CA ASN A 575 -6.85 16.07 -1.38
C ASN A 575 -6.29 17.50 -1.51
N LYS A 576 -5.19 17.82 -0.80
CA LYS A 576 -4.46 19.10 -0.86
C LYS A 576 -3.19 18.97 -1.71
N GLU A 577 -3.36 18.53 -2.95
CA GLU A 577 -2.26 18.13 -3.85
C GLU A 577 -1.21 19.23 -4.07
N LYS A 578 -1.63 20.46 -4.36
CA LYS A 578 -0.70 21.59 -4.55
C LYS A 578 0.23 21.80 -3.36
N GLN A 579 -0.31 21.68 -2.15
CA GLN A 579 0.47 21.82 -0.93
C GLN A 579 1.37 20.59 -0.72
N GLY A 580 0.86 19.39 -1.03
CA GLY A 580 1.61 18.14 -0.96
C GLY A 580 2.82 18.11 -1.90
N ARG A 581 2.64 18.52 -3.16
CA ARG A 581 3.71 18.61 -4.16
C ARG A 581 4.75 19.64 -3.77
N LYS A 582 4.33 20.83 -3.32
CA LYS A 582 5.25 21.85 -2.78
C LYS A 582 6.03 21.35 -1.56
N ALA A 583 5.37 20.61 -0.67
CA ALA A 583 6.03 19.99 0.49
C ALA A 583 7.08 18.95 0.04
N LEU A 584 6.74 18.08 -0.92
CA LEU A 584 7.66 17.10 -1.48
C LEU A 584 8.87 17.77 -2.15
N GLN A 585 8.65 18.78 -2.99
CA GLN A 585 9.70 19.60 -3.62
C GLN A 585 10.61 20.27 -2.57
N THR A 586 10.02 20.81 -1.49
CA THR A 586 10.80 21.41 -0.39
C THR A 586 11.68 20.38 0.31
N LEU A 587 11.16 19.17 0.53
CA LEU A 587 11.86 18.08 1.20
C LEU A 587 12.98 17.50 0.34
N ARG A 588 12.76 17.33 -0.97
CA ARG A 588 13.78 16.83 -1.92
C ARG A 588 14.83 17.90 -2.23
N GLY A 589 14.45 19.17 -2.29
CA GLY A 589 15.37 20.28 -2.12
C GLY A 589 16.54 20.35 -3.11
N GLY A 590 16.34 19.87 -4.35
CA GLY A 590 17.35 19.76 -5.41
C GLY A 590 18.23 18.50 -5.33
N SER A 591 17.87 17.51 -4.51
CA SER A 591 18.60 16.24 -4.41
C SER A 591 18.42 15.32 -5.62
N ILE A 592 17.30 15.48 -6.31
CA ILE A 592 16.87 14.76 -7.50
C ILE A 592 16.30 15.77 -8.51
N ASP A 593 16.42 15.46 -9.79
CA ASP A 593 15.85 16.27 -10.87
C ASP A 593 14.32 16.30 -10.76
N GLU A 594 13.71 17.34 -11.32
CA GLU A 594 12.26 17.57 -11.22
C GLU A 594 11.45 16.38 -11.77
N GLU A 595 11.94 15.72 -12.82
CA GLU A 595 11.36 14.50 -13.39
C GLU A 595 11.22 13.36 -12.36
N TYR A 596 12.24 13.12 -11.53
CA TYR A 596 12.18 12.09 -10.49
C TYR A 596 11.27 12.45 -9.32
N ILE A 597 11.10 13.76 -9.05
CA ILE A 597 10.11 14.23 -8.06
C ILE A 597 8.70 13.93 -8.57
N GLU A 598 8.46 14.10 -9.86
CA GLU A 598 7.18 13.74 -10.49
C GLU A 598 6.95 12.24 -10.44
N ILE A 599 7.96 11.39 -10.68
CA ILE A 599 7.84 9.93 -10.55
C ILE A 599 7.42 9.55 -9.12
N GLU A 600 8.11 10.08 -8.11
CA GLU A 600 7.75 9.82 -6.71
C GLU A 600 6.34 10.34 -6.37
N TRP A 601 5.95 11.49 -6.92
CA TRP A 601 4.61 12.03 -6.73
C TRP A 601 3.53 11.16 -7.39
N ALA A 602 3.75 10.71 -8.62
CA ALA A 602 2.85 9.83 -9.35
C ALA A 602 2.68 8.49 -8.64
N GLU A 603 3.77 7.91 -8.14
CA GLU A 603 3.74 6.69 -7.33
C GLU A 603 2.89 6.87 -6.07
N MET A 604 3.05 7.99 -5.36
CA MET A 604 2.24 8.32 -4.18
C MET A 604 0.73 8.49 -4.50
N VAL A 605 0.40 9.15 -5.62
CA VAL A 605 -0.98 9.32 -6.09
C VAL A 605 -1.60 7.96 -6.40
N ARG A 606 -0.89 7.14 -7.17
CA ARG A 606 -1.34 5.80 -7.58
C ARG A 606 -1.56 4.88 -6.38
N GLY A 607 -0.65 4.89 -5.41
CA GLY A 607 -0.80 4.13 -4.17
C GLY A 607 -2.05 4.55 -3.38
N LEU A 608 -2.33 5.86 -3.29
CA LEU A 608 -3.55 6.35 -2.63
C LEU A 608 -4.81 5.97 -3.41
N GLU A 609 -4.77 6.04 -4.74
CA GLU A 609 -5.90 5.66 -5.58
C GLU A 609 -6.23 4.17 -5.43
N GLN A 610 -5.24 3.28 -5.56
CA GLN A 610 -5.41 1.84 -5.32
C GLN A 610 -6.01 1.56 -3.93
N GLU A 611 -5.51 2.24 -2.90
CA GLU A 611 -6.03 2.10 -1.54
C GLU A 611 -7.50 2.57 -1.42
N LYS A 612 -7.88 3.66 -2.09
CA LYS A 612 -9.28 4.16 -2.16
C LYS A 612 -10.20 3.23 -2.98
N PHE A 613 -9.68 2.58 -4.03
CA PHE A 613 -10.43 1.64 -4.84
C PHE A 613 -10.77 0.35 -4.08
N LEU A 614 -9.83 -0.14 -3.25
CA LEU A 614 -9.98 -1.41 -2.54
C LEU A 614 -10.96 -1.33 -1.34
N VAL A 615 -11.10 -0.16 -0.69
CA VAL A 615 -11.92 -0.03 0.53
C VAL A 615 -12.70 1.29 0.55
N LYS A 616 -14.04 1.19 0.43
CA LYS A 616 -14.96 2.35 0.48
C LYS A 616 -15.18 2.96 1.87
N SER A 617 -14.85 2.25 2.95
CA SER A 617 -15.04 2.74 4.34
C SER A 617 -13.76 3.31 4.95
N THR A 618 -13.86 4.46 5.60
CA THR A 618 -12.75 5.09 6.36
C THR A 618 -12.74 4.65 7.83
N ASP A 619 -13.13 3.40 8.12
CA ASP A 619 -13.29 2.94 9.49
C ASP A 619 -11.94 2.53 10.09
N TRP A 620 -11.65 2.96 11.33
CA TRP A 620 -10.39 2.64 12.00
C TRP A 620 -10.29 1.15 12.35
N MET A 621 -11.43 0.46 12.48
CA MET A 621 -11.52 -0.98 12.72
C MET A 621 -11.01 -1.83 11.54
N ASP A 622 -10.83 -1.23 10.36
CA ASP A 622 -10.24 -1.93 9.22
C ASP A 622 -8.81 -2.41 9.49
N MET A 623 -8.11 -1.84 10.49
CA MET A 623 -6.78 -2.30 10.89
C MET A 623 -6.78 -3.73 11.43
N TYR A 624 -7.94 -4.27 11.84
CA TYR A 624 -8.10 -5.64 12.32
C TYR A 624 -8.70 -6.59 11.27
N ARG A 625 -8.84 -6.17 10.01
CA ARG A 625 -9.48 -6.95 8.94
C ARG A 625 -8.51 -7.25 7.80
N GLY A 626 -8.69 -8.40 7.16
CA GLY A 626 -7.99 -8.79 5.93
C GLY A 626 -6.46 -8.72 6.04
N THR A 627 -5.83 -8.16 5.01
CA THR A 627 -4.37 -7.97 4.91
C THR A 627 -3.83 -7.01 5.99
N ASN A 628 -4.66 -6.05 6.43
CA ASN A 628 -4.29 -5.08 7.46
C ASN A 628 -4.14 -5.71 8.85
N LEU A 629 -4.83 -6.81 9.15
CA LEU A 629 -4.62 -7.53 10.42
C LEU A 629 -3.17 -8.01 10.56
N ARG A 630 -2.59 -8.57 9.49
CA ARG A 630 -1.18 -9.00 9.48
C ARG A 630 -0.24 -7.81 9.70
N ARG A 631 -0.50 -6.67 9.06
CA ARG A 631 0.28 -5.44 9.22
C ARG A 631 0.21 -4.90 10.65
N THR A 632 -0.98 -4.88 11.24
CA THR A 632 -1.20 -4.43 12.62
C THR A 632 -0.51 -5.33 13.63
N ILE A 633 -0.58 -6.65 13.47
CA ILE A 633 0.15 -7.61 14.34
C ILE A 633 1.66 -7.38 14.24
N LEU A 634 2.20 -7.16 13.05
CA LEU A 634 3.63 -6.88 12.87
C LEU A 634 4.04 -5.56 13.55
N CYS A 635 3.27 -4.49 13.37
CA CYS A 635 3.50 -3.20 14.02
C CYS A 635 3.42 -3.30 15.56
N TYR A 636 2.43 -4.03 16.08
CA TYR A 636 2.29 -4.25 17.52
C TYR A 636 3.45 -5.07 18.07
N SER A 637 3.92 -6.05 17.30
CA SER A 637 5.04 -6.91 17.69
C SER A 637 6.36 -6.13 17.73
N THR A 638 6.59 -5.19 16.81
CA THR A 638 7.79 -4.34 16.87
C THR A 638 7.77 -3.42 18.09
N MET A 639 6.61 -2.86 18.47
CA MET A 639 6.51 -2.04 19.70
C MET A 639 6.62 -2.89 20.98
N ALA A 640 5.98 -4.05 21.01
CA ALA A 640 6.06 -4.99 22.13
C ALA A 640 7.49 -5.54 22.34
N SER A 641 8.32 -5.57 21.28
CA SER A 641 9.70 -6.03 21.37
C SER A 641 10.57 -5.21 22.32
N HIS A 642 10.24 -3.93 22.55
CA HIS A 642 10.90 -3.11 23.57
C HIS A 642 10.67 -3.69 24.97
N ALA A 643 9.44 -4.08 25.29
CA ALA A 643 9.15 -4.71 26.57
C ALA A 643 9.78 -6.10 26.68
N SER A 644 9.72 -6.92 25.63
CA SER A 644 10.34 -8.25 25.65
C SER A 644 11.86 -8.18 25.77
N SER A 645 12.49 -7.07 25.34
CA SER A 645 13.93 -6.87 25.48
C SER A 645 14.38 -6.72 26.93
N GLY A 646 13.50 -6.35 27.87
CA GLY A 646 13.85 -6.06 29.25
C GLY A 646 14.35 -4.63 29.50
N ILE A 647 14.37 -3.77 28.47
CA ILE A 647 14.91 -2.40 28.60
C ILE A 647 14.15 -1.54 29.60
N TRP A 648 12.82 -1.68 29.70
CA TRP A 648 12.00 -0.89 30.64
C TRP A 648 12.36 -1.17 32.10
N PHE A 649 12.73 -2.41 32.40
CA PHE A 649 13.27 -2.79 33.71
C PHE A 649 14.63 -2.12 33.93
N SER A 650 15.54 -2.20 32.96
CA SER A 650 16.87 -1.58 33.05
C SER A 650 16.79 -0.05 33.22
N ILE A 651 15.87 0.62 32.54
CA ILE A 651 15.68 2.08 32.64
C ILE A 651 15.09 2.46 34.01
N SER A 652 14.04 1.76 34.45
CA SER A 652 13.30 2.16 35.67
C SER A 652 14.03 1.78 36.96
N TYR A 653 14.72 0.65 36.97
CA TYR A 653 15.31 0.07 38.19
C TYR A 653 16.77 -0.34 38.04
N GLY A 654 17.43 -0.11 36.89
CA GLY A 654 18.80 -0.55 36.66
C GLY A 654 19.81 -0.03 37.69
N THR A 655 19.75 1.26 38.03
CA THR A 655 20.65 1.85 39.04
C THR A 655 20.43 1.26 40.43
N TYR A 656 19.17 1.07 40.84
CA TYR A 656 18.81 0.42 42.10
C TYR A 656 19.23 -1.07 42.11
N PHE A 657 19.07 -1.76 40.99
CA PHE A 657 19.46 -3.15 40.82
C PHE A 657 20.98 -3.33 40.92
N LEU A 658 21.77 -2.42 40.35
CA LEU A 658 23.22 -2.36 40.52
C LEU A 658 23.61 -2.08 41.99
N GLN A 659 22.85 -1.24 42.69
CA GLN A 659 23.08 -0.95 44.10
C GLN A 659 22.81 -2.17 45.00
N ILE A 660 21.70 -2.90 44.78
CA ILE A 660 21.43 -4.17 45.49
C ILE A 660 22.51 -5.22 45.17
N ALA A 661 23.02 -5.23 43.94
CA ALA A 661 24.11 -6.12 43.52
C ALA A 661 25.47 -5.78 44.16
N GLY A 662 25.57 -4.71 44.96
CA GLY A 662 26.79 -4.34 45.68
C GLY A 662 27.81 -3.56 44.84
N VAL A 663 27.38 -2.91 43.75
CA VAL A 663 28.25 -2.11 42.88
C VAL A 663 28.48 -0.71 43.50
N SER A 664 29.74 -0.29 43.58
CA SER A 664 30.17 0.91 44.34
C SER A 664 29.77 2.26 43.72
N GLN A 665 29.65 2.36 42.39
CA GLN A 665 29.31 3.62 41.68
C GLN A 665 28.18 3.44 40.64
N PRO A 666 26.92 3.21 41.05
CA PRO A 666 25.82 2.86 40.13
C PRO A 666 25.50 3.92 39.06
N PHE A 667 25.61 5.20 39.39
CA PHE A 667 25.33 6.30 38.45
C PHE A 667 26.34 6.35 37.30
N LEU A 668 27.64 6.19 37.61
CA LEU A 668 28.70 6.20 36.60
C LEU A 668 28.55 5.03 35.61
N TYR A 669 28.17 3.84 36.10
CA TYR A 669 27.90 2.69 35.23
C TYR A 669 26.65 2.87 34.37
N THR A 670 25.65 3.60 34.86
CA THR A 670 24.46 3.95 34.07
C THR A 670 24.85 4.87 32.92
N ILE A 671 25.64 5.91 33.19
CA ILE A 671 26.18 6.82 32.15
C ILE A 671 27.04 6.04 31.14
N MET A 672 27.92 5.15 31.62
CA MET A 672 28.73 4.29 30.76
C MET A 672 27.87 3.44 29.81
N THR A 673 26.80 2.83 30.33
CA THR A 673 25.87 2.01 29.51
C THR A 673 25.16 2.86 28.46
N LEU A 674 24.79 4.11 28.77
CA LEU A 674 24.22 5.05 27.79
C LEU A 674 25.22 5.43 26.69
N CYS A 675 26.49 5.69 27.05
CA CYS A 675 27.53 5.97 26.05
C CYS A 675 27.77 4.76 25.13
N ILE A 676 27.80 3.55 25.68
CA ILE A 676 27.93 2.31 24.89
C ILE A 676 26.68 2.10 24.02
N GLY A 677 25.49 2.40 24.55
CA GLY A 677 24.24 2.41 23.81
C GLY A 677 24.29 3.37 22.61
N MET A 678 24.86 4.57 22.79
CA MET A 678 25.06 5.55 21.74
C MET A 678 25.99 5.04 20.63
N VAL A 679 27.11 4.39 20.99
CA VAL A 679 28.00 3.72 20.02
C VAL A 679 27.23 2.60 19.28
N GLY A 680 26.39 1.87 20.00
CA GLY A 680 25.47 0.88 19.43
C GLY A 680 24.53 1.51 18.40
N THR A 681 23.88 2.62 18.71
CA THR A 681 23.00 3.33 17.78
C THR A 681 23.74 3.78 16.52
N LEU A 682 24.92 4.40 16.65
CA LEU A 682 25.70 4.84 15.48
C LEU A 682 26.15 3.67 14.60
N THR A 683 26.58 2.57 15.23
CA THR A 683 26.95 1.34 14.52
C THR A 683 25.73 0.75 13.81
N GLY A 684 24.59 0.69 14.50
CA GLY A 684 23.34 0.19 13.95
C GLY A 684 22.84 1.01 12.75
N MET A 685 22.96 2.34 12.81
CA MET A 685 22.61 3.23 11.69
C MET A 685 23.46 2.99 10.44
N TYR A 686 24.75 2.67 10.62
CA TYR A 686 25.61 2.28 9.51
C TYR A 686 25.20 0.91 8.93
N VAL A 687 24.96 -0.07 9.82
CA VAL A 687 24.62 -1.44 9.45
C VAL A 687 23.26 -1.54 8.73
N ILE A 688 22.23 -0.83 9.21
CA ILE A 688 20.88 -0.83 8.60
C ILE A 688 20.87 -0.23 7.19
N ARG A 689 21.78 0.73 6.95
CA ARG A 689 21.93 1.39 5.65
C ARG A 689 22.70 0.47 4.68
N ASP A 690 23.94 0.16 5.00
CA ASP A 690 24.90 -0.29 4.00
C ASP A 690 25.14 -1.81 4.02
N MET A 691 24.90 -2.50 5.14
CA MET A 691 25.34 -3.90 5.30
C MET A 691 24.21 -4.93 5.33
N LEU A 692 23.25 -4.77 6.24
CA LEU A 692 22.30 -5.83 6.59
C LEU A 692 20.84 -5.40 6.39
N GLY A 693 19.98 -6.39 6.20
CA GLY A 693 18.52 -6.20 6.15
C GLY A 693 17.92 -5.99 7.54
N ARG A 694 16.76 -5.33 7.62
CA ARG A 694 16.08 -5.01 8.89
C ARG A 694 15.71 -6.27 9.65
N ARG A 695 15.28 -7.31 8.94
CA ARG A 695 14.87 -8.59 9.53
C ARG A 695 16.02 -9.28 10.27
N PHE A 696 17.20 -9.30 9.66
CA PHE A 696 18.37 -9.94 10.25
C PHE A 696 18.82 -9.21 11.52
N ILE A 697 18.88 -7.87 11.48
CA ILE A 697 19.29 -7.04 12.62
C ILE A 697 18.35 -7.25 13.81
N PHE A 698 17.03 -7.33 13.56
CA PHE A 698 16.05 -7.59 14.61
C PHE A 698 16.28 -8.93 15.30
N ILE A 699 16.42 -10.01 14.53
CA ILE A 699 16.61 -11.36 15.08
C ILE A 699 17.94 -11.46 15.83
N PHE A 700 19.02 -10.95 15.23
CA PHE A 700 20.34 -10.98 15.83
C PHE A 700 20.39 -10.23 17.15
N SER A 701 19.82 -9.03 17.20
CA SER A 701 19.78 -8.23 18.44
C SER A 701 18.90 -8.86 19.52
N SER A 702 17.77 -9.48 19.18
CA SER A 702 16.97 -10.25 20.14
C SER A 702 17.76 -11.42 20.74
N ILE A 703 18.51 -12.17 19.92
CA ILE A 703 19.36 -13.27 20.42
C ILE A 703 20.48 -12.72 21.31
N ALA A 704 21.14 -11.63 20.92
CA ALA A 704 22.20 -11.03 21.72
C ALA A 704 21.68 -10.46 23.06
N CYS A 705 20.48 -9.88 23.08
CA CYS A 705 19.81 -9.46 24.32
C CYS A 705 19.45 -10.67 25.19
N ALA A 706 18.96 -11.77 24.60
CA ALA A 706 18.69 -13.01 25.34
C ALA A 706 19.95 -13.56 26.01
N LEU A 707 21.08 -13.60 25.29
CA LEU A 707 22.36 -14.05 25.83
C LEU A 707 22.85 -13.15 26.97
N SER A 708 22.68 -11.83 26.83
CA SER A 708 23.07 -10.87 27.87
C SER A 708 22.27 -11.08 29.17
N PHE A 709 20.95 -11.27 29.05
CA PHE A 709 20.11 -11.58 30.21
C PHE A 709 20.31 -12.99 30.76
N ALA A 710 20.69 -13.96 29.93
CA ALA A 710 21.06 -15.30 30.38
C ALA A 710 22.31 -15.24 31.27
N ILE A 711 23.32 -14.45 30.90
CA ILE A 711 24.52 -14.24 31.73
C ILE A 711 24.12 -13.63 33.09
N ILE A 712 23.23 -12.65 33.12
CA ILE A 712 22.71 -12.06 34.37
C ILE A 712 21.97 -13.11 35.21
N GLY A 713 21.11 -13.93 34.60
CA GLY A 713 20.38 -15.01 35.26
C GLY A 713 21.31 -16.07 35.85
N ILE A 714 22.34 -16.50 35.10
CA ILE A 714 23.37 -17.44 35.55
C ILE A 714 24.19 -16.85 36.70
N ALA A 715 24.61 -15.59 36.58
CA ALA A 715 25.34 -14.89 37.63
C ALA A 715 24.54 -14.83 38.94
N GLY A 716 23.21 -14.67 38.85
CA GLY A 716 22.31 -14.74 40.01
C GLY A 716 22.12 -16.13 40.62
N VAL A 717 22.36 -17.21 39.88
CA VAL A 717 22.37 -18.57 40.42
C VAL A 717 23.71 -18.88 41.10
N LEU A 718 24.81 -18.39 40.54
CA LEU A 718 26.17 -18.62 41.03
C LEU A 718 26.59 -17.66 42.15
N GLN A 719 25.78 -16.67 42.50
CA GLN A 719 26.12 -15.67 43.51
C GLN A 719 26.27 -16.29 44.91
N THR A 720 27.49 -16.21 45.45
CA THR A 720 27.84 -16.54 46.84
C THR A 720 28.45 -15.31 47.52
N LYS A 721 28.57 -15.32 48.86
CA LYS A 721 29.19 -14.19 49.59
C LYS A 721 30.65 -13.96 49.18
N GLU A 722 31.36 -14.99 48.75
CA GLU A 722 32.78 -14.93 48.39
C GLU A 722 33.04 -14.38 46.98
N ASN A 723 32.11 -14.57 46.03
CA ASN A 723 32.29 -14.16 44.64
C ASN A 723 31.52 -12.88 44.25
N SER A 724 30.97 -12.16 45.24
CA SER A 724 30.09 -11.00 45.01
C SER A 724 30.72 -9.91 44.12
N HIS A 725 32.04 -9.68 44.22
CA HIS A 725 32.73 -8.72 43.36
C HIS A 725 32.85 -9.17 41.89
N ALA A 726 33.07 -10.47 41.65
CA ALA A 726 33.15 -11.02 40.31
C ALA A 726 31.77 -11.00 39.62
N VAL A 727 30.72 -11.36 40.36
CA VAL A 727 29.32 -11.30 39.91
C VAL A 727 28.89 -9.87 39.57
N GLY A 728 29.27 -8.89 40.41
CA GLY A 728 29.01 -7.47 40.13
C GLY A 728 29.68 -6.97 38.84
N LYS A 729 30.92 -7.38 38.56
CA LYS A 729 31.61 -7.07 37.29
C LYS A 729 30.93 -7.72 36.08
N ALA A 730 30.52 -8.98 36.21
CA ALA A 730 29.79 -9.68 35.16
C ALA A 730 28.46 -8.99 34.84
N LEU A 731 27.71 -8.57 35.87
CA LEU A 731 26.46 -7.82 35.71
C LEU A 731 26.67 -6.51 34.93
N VAL A 732 27.71 -5.74 35.28
CA VAL A 732 28.04 -4.49 34.58
C VAL A 732 28.42 -4.75 33.12
N ALA A 733 29.25 -5.76 32.86
CA ALA A 733 29.65 -6.13 31.50
C ALA A 733 28.45 -6.58 30.65
N SER A 734 27.59 -7.44 31.19
CA SER A 734 26.37 -7.89 30.52
C SER A 734 25.37 -6.76 30.30
N GLY A 735 25.26 -5.81 31.24
CA GLY A 735 24.44 -4.61 31.09
C GLY A 735 24.92 -3.70 29.96
N ALA A 736 26.23 -3.54 29.81
CA ALA A 736 26.84 -2.79 28.71
C ALA A 736 26.59 -3.47 27.35
N ILE A 737 26.78 -4.80 27.27
CA ILE A 737 26.51 -5.60 26.07
C ILE A 737 25.04 -5.52 25.67
N LEU A 738 24.13 -5.64 26.66
CA LEU A 738 22.70 -5.45 26.46
C LEU A 738 22.40 -4.06 25.90
N GLY A 739 22.96 -3.01 26.51
CA GLY A 739 22.79 -1.63 26.05
C GLY A 739 23.24 -1.42 24.61
N PHE A 740 24.37 -2.02 24.21
CA PHE A 740 24.87 -1.96 22.84
C PHE A 740 23.93 -2.67 21.84
N PHE A 741 23.56 -3.93 22.10
CA PHE A 741 22.78 -4.73 21.15
C PHE A 741 21.31 -4.30 21.08
N TYR A 742 20.74 -3.85 22.19
CA TYR A 742 19.43 -3.22 22.18
C TYR A 742 19.44 -1.97 21.29
N ASN A 743 20.39 -1.04 21.51
CA ASN A 743 20.42 0.23 20.77
C ASN A 743 20.91 0.12 19.33
N SER A 744 21.66 -0.92 18.97
CA SER A 744 22.08 -1.19 17.57
C SER A 744 21.04 -1.98 16.78
N GLY A 745 20.08 -2.63 17.45
CA GLY A 745 19.07 -3.47 16.81
C GLY A 745 17.65 -3.11 17.21
N ILE A 746 17.07 -3.79 18.22
CA ILE A 746 15.66 -3.62 18.63
C ILE A 746 15.26 -2.15 18.74
N GLY A 747 16.02 -1.36 19.51
CA GLY A 747 15.76 0.05 19.73
C GLY A 747 15.85 0.90 18.47
N LEU A 748 16.68 0.51 17.50
CA LEU A 748 16.94 1.20 16.24
C LEU A 748 15.90 0.87 15.16
N VAL A 749 15.57 -0.42 15.02
CA VAL A 749 14.83 -0.97 13.87
C VAL A 749 13.33 -1.03 14.12
N SER A 750 12.88 -1.05 15.37
CA SER A 750 11.46 -1.18 15.75
C SER A 750 10.55 -0.10 15.15
N TYR A 751 10.95 1.17 15.21
CA TYR A 751 10.19 2.30 14.69
C TYR A 751 10.21 2.38 13.16
N PRO A 752 11.36 2.23 12.46
CA PRO A 752 11.37 2.12 11.00
C PRO A 752 10.44 1.01 10.50
N VAL A 753 10.59 -0.21 11.00
CA VAL A 753 9.76 -1.34 10.55
C VAL A 753 8.30 -1.14 10.95
N GLY A 754 8.03 -0.68 12.16
CA GLY A 754 6.66 -0.44 12.65
C GLY A 754 5.89 0.60 11.82
N THR A 755 6.59 1.58 11.24
CA THR A 755 6.01 2.63 10.38
C THR A 755 5.98 2.25 8.89
N GLU A 756 6.84 1.33 8.45
CA GLU A 756 6.92 0.83 7.07
C GLU A 756 5.85 -0.23 6.75
N VAL A 757 5.53 -1.14 7.67
CA VAL A 757 4.59 -2.26 7.40
C VAL A 757 3.12 -1.84 7.35
N VAL A 758 2.80 -0.63 7.81
CA VAL A 758 1.43 -0.12 7.92
C VAL A 758 1.01 0.62 6.67
N SER A 759 -0.25 0.44 6.25
CA SER A 759 -0.78 1.16 5.08
C SER A 759 -0.88 2.65 5.37
N SER A 760 -0.81 3.44 4.30
CA SER A 760 -0.76 4.90 4.41
C SER A 760 -2.01 5.52 5.04
N ARG A 761 -3.21 5.00 4.76
CA ARG A 761 -4.46 5.45 5.40
C ARG A 761 -4.51 5.17 6.89
N LEU A 762 -4.12 3.96 7.30
CA LEU A 762 -4.26 3.49 8.69
C LEU A 762 -3.05 3.82 9.56
N ARG A 763 -1.97 4.36 8.99
CA ARG A 763 -0.69 4.63 9.68
C ARG A 763 -0.85 5.30 11.03
N ALA A 764 -1.63 6.39 11.13
CA ALA A 764 -1.82 7.10 12.39
C ALA A 764 -2.56 6.25 13.45
N TRP A 765 -3.52 5.42 13.03
CA TRP A 765 -4.28 4.53 13.90
C TRP A 765 -3.44 3.36 14.39
N THR A 766 -2.80 2.65 13.46
CA THR A 766 -2.01 1.46 13.76
C THR A 766 -0.76 1.79 14.55
N VAL A 767 0.02 2.81 14.13
CA VAL A 767 1.25 3.20 14.84
C VAL A 767 0.92 3.80 16.20
N GLY A 768 -0.08 4.68 16.31
CA GLY A 768 -0.48 5.27 17.59
C GLY A 768 -0.93 4.22 18.60
N SER A 769 -1.80 3.28 18.18
CA SER A 769 -2.23 2.18 19.04
C SER A 769 -1.11 1.19 19.37
N ALA A 770 -0.18 0.92 18.44
CA ALA A 770 1.00 0.09 18.71
C ALA A 770 1.93 0.72 19.76
N ILE A 771 2.19 2.02 19.66
CA ILE A 771 3.00 2.76 20.64
C ILE A 771 2.28 2.78 22.00
N SER A 772 0.94 2.93 22.01
CA SER A 772 0.17 2.83 23.24
C SER A 772 0.33 1.46 23.90
N LEU A 773 0.29 0.36 23.13
CA LEU A 773 0.60 -0.98 23.65
C LEU A 773 2.01 -1.04 24.24
N GLY A 774 2.99 -0.42 23.58
CA GLY A 774 4.35 -0.29 24.09
C GLY A 774 4.41 0.38 25.46
N TYR A 775 3.69 1.49 25.66
CA TYR A 775 3.62 2.18 26.95
C TYR A 775 2.84 1.40 28.02
N LEU A 776 1.77 0.70 27.64
CA LEU A 776 1.05 -0.19 28.55
C LEU A 776 1.97 -1.30 29.06
N LEU A 777 2.73 -1.94 28.17
CA LEU A 777 3.70 -2.95 28.54
C LEU A 777 4.84 -2.36 29.38
N ALA A 778 5.33 -1.16 29.05
CA ALA A 778 6.31 -0.44 29.87
C ALA A 778 5.81 -0.23 31.30
N TRP A 779 4.56 0.21 31.44
CA TRP A 779 3.92 0.41 32.73
C TRP A 779 3.78 -0.90 33.51
N LEU A 780 3.38 -2.00 32.86
CA LEU A 780 3.30 -3.32 33.50
C LEU A 780 4.68 -3.77 34.00
N VAL A 781 5.73 -3.62 33.20
CA VAL A 781 7.10 -3.95 33.62
C VAL A 781 7.50 -3.09 34.83
N ALA A 782 7.30 -1.77 34.75
CA ALA A 782 7.63 -0.86 35.85
C ALA A 782 6.86 -1.18 37.14
N PHE A 783 5.59 -1.59 37.03
CA PHE A 783 4.75 -1.95 38.18
C PHE A 783 5.16 -3.28 38.82
N PHE A 784 5.45 -4.31 38.02
CA PHE A 784 5.73 -5.65 38.54
C PHE A 784 7.19 -5.89 38.93
N SER A 785 8.17 -5.27 38.27
CA SER A 785 9.61 -5.51 38.53
C SER A 785 10.02 -5.39 40.00
N PRO A 786 9.55 -4.41 40.81
CA PRO A 786 9.88 -4.31 42.24
C PRO A 786 9.52 -5.56 43.06
N TYR A 787 8.41 -6.23 42.74
CA TYR A 787 7.98 -7.43 43.47
C TYR A 787 8.97 -8.59 43.29
N PHE A 788 9.60 -8.68 42.11
CA PHE A 788 10.60 -9.70 41.79
C PHE A 788 11.96 -9.40 42.45
N ILE A 789 12.42 -8.15 42.40
CA ILE A 789 13.79 -7.80 42.83
C ILE A 789 13.91 -7.46 44.32
N ASN A 790 12.83 -7.07 44.99
CA ASN A 790 12.90 -6.59 46.37
C ASN A 790 13.15 -7.76 47.36
N PRO A 791 14.14 -7.64 48.26
CA PRO A 791 14.43 -8.67 49.28
C PRO A 791 13.28 -9.01 50.22
N LYS A 792 12.34 -8.07 50.47
CA LYS A 792 11.17 -8.29 51.34
C LYS A 792 10.00 -9.02 50.66
N LYS A 793 10.10 -9.32 49.35
CA LYS A 793 9.05 -9.96 48.55
C LYS A 793 9.57 -11.27 47.94
N LEU A 794 9.57 -11.40 46.61
CA LEU A 794 9.99 -12.65 45.95
C LEU A 794 11.50 -12.86 46.02
N ASN A 795 12.30 -11.79 46.17
CA ASN A 795 13.76 -11.84 46.30
C ASN A 795 14.46 -12.67 45.21
N TRP A 796 14.03 -12.53 43.96
CA TRP A 796 14.67 -13.22 42.84
C TRP A 796 16.03 -12.61 42.48
N GLY A 797 16.26 -11.34 42.86
CA GLY A 797 17.51 -10.63 42.58
C GLY A 797 17.91 -10.77 41.10
N MET A 798 19.14 -11.22 40.85
CA MET A 798 19.67 -11.41 39.49
C MET A 798 18.98 -12.53 38.69
N LYS A 799 18.30 -13.48 39.33
CA LYS A 799 17.53 -14.54 38.64
C LYS A 799 16.37 -13.99 37.82
N TYR A 800 15.97 -12.73 38.05
CA TYR A 800 14.98 -12.03 37.23
C TYR A 800 15.39 -11.96 35.74
N GLY A 801 16.69 -12.07 35.42
CA GLY A 801 17.18 -12.15 34.05
C GLY A 801 16.56 -13.28 33.20
N TRP A 802 16.15 -14.40 33.82
CA TRP A 802 15.57 -15.54 33.10
C TRP A 802 14.26 -15.23 32.39
N ILE A 803 13.44 -14.33 32.94
CA ILE A 803 12.20 -13.88 32.30
C ILE A 803 12.52 -13.20 30.96
N TRP A 804 13.53 -12.31 30.98
CA TRP A 804 13.95 -11.55 29.82
C TRP A 804 14.68 -12.40 28.78
N THR A 805 15.42 -13.42 29.20
CA THR A 805 15.99 -14.42 28.30
C THR A 805 14.89 -15.13 27.52
N GLY A 806 13.86 -15.64 28.22
CA GLY A 806 12.74 -16.34 27.59
C GLY A 806 11.96 -15.45 26.62
N SER A 807 11.64 -14.22 27.03
CA SER A 807 10.90 -13.28 26.18
C SER A 807 11.67 -12.88 24.91
N ASN A 808 12.98 -12.68 25.00
CA ASN A 808 13.81 -12.36 23.83
C ASN A 808 13.93 -13.54 22.84
N ILE A 809 14.00 -14.79 23.33
CA ILE A 809 13.99 -15.98 22.46
C ILE A 809 12.67 -16.10 21.70
N ILE A 810 11.54 -15.92 22.40
CA ILE A 810 10.21 -15.94 21.78
C ILE A 810 10.11 -14.83 20.71
N CYS A 811 10.62 -13.64 21.02
CA CYS A 811 10.67 -12.51 20.10
C CYS A 811 11.51 -12.82 18.84
N ALA A 812 12.69 -13.43 19.00
CA ALA A 812 13.54 -13.83 17.88
C ALA A 812 12.86 -14.89 16.99
N VAL A 813 12.19 -15.88 17.59
CA VAL A 813 11.42 -16.91 16.86
C VAL A 813 10.27 -16.28 16.08
N PHE A 814 9.54 -15.34 16.69
CA PHE A 814 8.44 -14.64 16.02
C PHE A 814 8.94 -13.87 14.79
N PHE A 815 9.98 -13.05 14.93
CA PHE A 815 10.51 -12.28 13.79
C PHE A 815 11.17 -13.16 12.73
N TYR A 816 11.70 -14.32 13.10
CA TYR A 816 12.17 -15.30 12.13
C TYR A 816 11.05 -15.80 11.21
N PHE A 817 9.85 -16.07 11.73
CA PHE A 817 8.76 -16.62 10.93
C PHE A 817 7.87 -15.58 10.25
N PHE A 818 7.62 -14.44 10.90
CA PHE A 818 6.56 -13.52 10.50
C PHE A 818 7.05 -12.20 9.89
N LEU A 819 8.25 -11.73 10.23
CA LEU A 819 8.74 -10.42 9.80
C LEU A 819 9.35 -10.49 8.38
N PRO A 820 8.77 -9.78 7.39
CA PRO A 820 9.38 -9.68 6.06
C PRO A 820 10.54 -8.69 6.04
N GLU A 821 11.32 -8.70 4.95
CA GLU A 821 12.36 -7.70 4.69
C GLU A 821 11.76 -6.50 3.94
N THR A 822 11.99 -5.29 4.44
CA THR A 822 11.46 -4.02 3.88
C THR A 822 12.54 -3.11 3.31
N LYS A 823 13.82 -3.52 3.37
CA LYS A 823 14.95 -2.71 2.89
C LYS A 823 14.80 -2.31 1.43
N GLY A 824 14.92 -1.00 1.18
CA GLY A 824 15.04 -0.41 -0.16
C GLY A 824 13.73 -0.26 -0.92
N ARG A 825 12.59 -0.60 -0.31
CA ARG A 825 11.27 -0.48 -0.93
C ARG A 825 10.56 0.83 -0.59
N THR A 826 9.79 1.37 -1.53
CA THR A 826 8.89 2.51 -1.29
C THR A 826 7.74 2.07 -0.38
N LEU A 827 6.97 3.02 0.19
CA LEU A 827 5.84 2.63 1.05
C LEU A 827 4.73 2.01 0.20
N GLU A 828 4.62 2.50 -1.02
CA GLU A 828 3.66 2.13 -2.04
C GLU A 828 3.96 0.70 -2.58
N GLU A 829 5.23 0.36 -2.81
CA GLU A 829 5.67 -1.01 -3.11
C GLU A 829 5.38 -1.99 -1.96
N ILE A 830 5.63 -1.57 -0.71
CA ILE A 830 5.30 -2.41 0.46
C ILE A 830 3.79 -2.63 0.52
N ASP A 831 3.00 -1.63 0.15
CA ASP A 831 1.55 -1.74 0.13
C ASP A 831 1.07 -2.81 -0.88
N GLU A 832 1.61 -2.77 -2.10
CA GLU A 832 1.38 -3.77 -3.15
C GLU A 832 1.73 -5.19 -2.69
N LEU A 833 2.86 -5.38 -1.97
CA LEU A 833 3.30 -6.70 -1.49
C LEU A 833 2.32 -7.34 -0.50
N PHE A 834 1.73 -6.53 0.39
CA PHE A 834 0.75 -7.02 1.35
C PHE A 834 -0.60 -7.31 0.70
N GLU A 835 -1.00 -6.52 -0.29
CA GLU A 835 -2.23 -6.73 -1.06
C GLU A 835 -2.16 -8.01 -1.90
N ASN A 836 -1.01 -8.24 -2.57
CA ASN A 836 -0.72 -9.45 -3.31
C ASN A 836 -0.44 -10.68 -2.44
N CYS A 837 -0.61 -10.56 -1.11
CA CYS A 837 -0.47 -11.65 -0.14
C CYS A 837 0.87 -12.39 -0.24
N VAL A 838 1.96 -11.67 -0.54
CA VAL A 838 3.27 -12.28 -0.77
C VAL A 838 3.76 -12.96 0.51
N SER A 839 4.42 -14.12 0.34
CA SER A 839 5.00 -14.86 1.47
C SER A 839 6.15 -14.06 2.12
N VAL A 840 6.38 -14.25 3.42
CA VAL A 840 7.45 -13.54 4.19
C VAL A 840 8.83 -13.63 3.52
N LYS A 841 9.14 -14.76 2.88
CA LYS A 841 10.43 -14.98 2.19
C LYS A 841 10.49 -14.36 0.79
N GLY A 842 9.34 -14.07 0.18
CA GLY A 842 9.24 -13.54 -1.18
C GLY A 842 9.34 -12.02 -1.27
N PHE A 843 9.23 -11.29 -0.15
CA PHE A 843 9.25 -9.81 -0.15
C PHE A 843 10.49 -9.21 -0.81
N SER A 844 11.66 -9.85 -0.65
CA SER A 844 12.91 -9.35 -1.25
C SER A 844 13.03 -9.65 -2.75
N THR A 845 12.36 -10.69 -3.25
CA THR A 845 12.50 -11.18 -4.64
C THR A 845 11.29 -10.86 -5.52
N TYR A 846 10.22 -10.33 -4.96
CA TYR A 846 9.00 -10.02 -5.71
C TYR A 846 9.19 -8.72 -6.51
N HIS A 847 8.78 -8.74 -7.77
CA HIS A 847 8.80 -7.57 -8.65
C HIS A 847 7.47 -6.83 -8.53
N THR A 848 7.54 -5.59 -8.06
CA THR A 848 6.44 -4.66 -7.86
C THR A 848 6.20 -3.85 -9.13
N LYS A 849 4.95 -3.64 -9.50
CA LYS A 849 4.59 -2.95 -10.75
C LYS A 849 4.34 -1.46 -10.59
N ILE A 850 4.09 -1.00 -9.36
CA ILE A 850 3.67 0.39 -9.10
C ILE A 850 4.67 1.44 -9.59
N GLY A 851 5.97 1.15 -9.51
CA GLY A 851 7.03 2.06 -9.98
C GLY A 851 7.16 2.07 -11.51
N GLU A 852 7.12 0.90 -12.15
CA GLU A 852 7.14 0.77 -13.62
C GLU A 852 5.95 1.49 -14.25
N ASP A 853 4.78 1.31 -13.65
CA ASP A 853 3.56 1.97 -14.12
C ASP A 853 3.62 3.51 -13.94
N ALA A 854 4.17 4.00 -12.82
CA ALA A 854 4.30 5.44 -12.58
C ALA A 854 5.27 6.11 -13.58
N VAL A 855 6.34 5.41 -13.97
CA VAL A 855 7.28 5.86 -15.00
C VAL A 855 6.60 5.89 -16.37
N HIS A 856 5.82 4.86 -16.69
CA HIS A 856 5.04 4.81 -17.91
C HIS A 856 4.03 5.98 -17.99
N ASP A 857 3.35 6.31 -16.89
CA ASP A 857 2.43 7.45 -16.82
C ASP A 857 3.15 8.77 -17.16
N ILE A 858 4.37 8.99 -16.66
CA ILE A 858 5.16 10.21 -16.94
C ILE A 858 5.76 10.22 -18.35
N GLY A 859 6.22 9.07 -18.84
CA GLY A 859 6.70 8.94 -20.21
C GLY A 859 5.61 9.28 -21.25
N GLN A 860 4.35 8.96 -20.95
CA GLN A 860 3.20 9.38 -21.75
C GLN A 860 2.94 10.89 -21.66
N HIS A 861 3.17 11.52 -20.51
CA HIS A 861 3.07 12.97 -20.34
C HIS A 861 4.14 13.74 -21.13
N HIS A 862 5.41 13.28 -21.12
CA HIS A 862 6.50 13.95 -21.84
C HIS A 862 6.49 13.73 -23.36
N ALA A 863 5.94 12.62 -23.85
CA ALA A 863 5.78 12.39 -25.30
C ALA A 863 4.63 13.23 -25.92
N GLY A 864 3.72 13.76 -25.10
CA GLY A 864 2.56 14.54 -25.52
C GLY A 864 2.70 16.07 -25.45
N GLU A 865 3.75 16.60 -24.82
CA GLU A 865 3.88 18.05 -24.56
C GLU A 865 4.95 18.69 -25.45
N LYS A 866 4.51 19.43 -26.49
CA LYS A 866 5.24 20.64 -26.90
C LYS A 866 5.05 21.66 -25.78
N GLU A 867 6.15 22.19 -25.26
CA GLU A 867 6.22 23.23 -24.21
C GLU A 867 5.12 24.29 -24.35
N GLU A 868 4.08 24.22 -23.52
CA GLU A 868 3.38 25.34 -22.87
C GLU A 868 2.27 24.78 -21.95
N ASP A 869 2.32 25.18 -20.67
CA ASP A 869 1.34 24.99 -19.58
C ASP A 869 1.17 23.60 -18.93
N VAL A 870 1.90 23.38 -17.81
CA VAL A 870 1.68 22.29 -16.84
C VAL A 870 0.28 22.41 -16.20
N PRO A 871 -0.68 21.48 -16.41
CA PRO A 871 -2.00 21.57 -15.81
C PRO A 871 -1.97 21.14 -14.35
N VAL A 872 -2.55 22.01 -13.52
CA VAL A 872 -2.96 21.71 -12.15
C VAL A 872 -4.01 20.58 -12.17
N TYR A 873 -3.71 19.44 -11.53
CA TYR A 873 -4.74 18.45 -11.18
C TYR A 873 -5.83 19.10 -10.32
N LYS A 874 -7.05 19.20 -10.87
CA LYS A 874 -8.25 19.68 -10.17
C LYS A 874 -8.98 18.49 -9.57
N ILE A 875 -8.86 18.29 -8.26
CA ILE A 875 -9.81 17.50 -7.47
C ILE A 875 -10.89 18.44 -6.94
N GLY A 876 -12.15 18.11 -7.22
CA GLY A 876 -13.34 18.84 -6.79
C GLY A 876 -13.36 19.11 -5.28
N LYS A 877 -13.77 20.32 -4.92
CA LYS A 877 -13.93 20.74 -3.52
C LYS A 877 -15.05 19.92 -2.85
N PRO A 878 -14.88 19.49 -1.59
CA PRO A 878 -16.02 19.08 -0.78
C PRO A 878 -16.74 20.34 -0.26
N ASP A 879 -18.03 20.46 -0.58
CA ASP A 879 -18.87 21.53 -0.05
C ASP A 879 -18.95 21.46 1.48
N LYS A 880 -18.83 22.66 2.05
CA LYS A 880 -18.95 22.91 3.49
C LYS A 880 -20.40 22.70 3.91
N VAL A 881 -20.64 21.78 4.85
CA VAL A 881 -21.71 21.98 5.84
C VAL A 881 -21.19 21.55 7.22
N PHE A 882 -20.82 22.53 8.03
CA PHE A 882 -20.65 22.36 9.47
C PHE A 882 -22.03 22.40 10.15
N SER A 883 -22.14 21.59 11.19
CA SER A 883 -23.26 21.40 12.13
C SER A 883 -23.89 22.71 12.67
N PRO A 884 -25.13 22.64 13.21
CA PRO A 884 -25.18 22.58 14.67
C PRO A 884 -26.16 21.53 15.23
N MET A 885 -25.63 20.74 16.17
CA MET A 885 -26.11 20.49 17.53
C MET A 885 -27.61 20.55 17.86
N LEU A 886 -28.00 19.63 18.75
CA LEU A 886 -29.12 19.69 19.70
C LEU A 886 -30.54 19.48 19.15
N ASN A 887 -31.00 18.23 19.19
CA ASN A 887 -32.23 17.80 19.88
C ASN A 887 -32.64 16.40 19.41
N LEU A 888 -32.70 15.46 20.35
CA LEU A 888 -33.81 14.50 20.58
C LEU A 888 -33.31 13.30 21.37
N ILE A 889 -33.18 13.54 22.67
CA ILE A 889 -33.53 12.53 23.68
C ILE A 889 -35.05 12.38 23.58
N ARG A 890 -35.54 11.20 23.19
CA ARG A 890 -36.72 10.54 23.79
C ARG A 890 -36.90 9.11 23.24
N PRO A 891 -37.15 8.12 24.12
CA PRO A 891 -37.42 6.72 23.76
C PRO A 891 -38.92 6.50 23.58
N ARG A 892 -39.32 5.41 22.87
CA ARG A 892 -40.60 4.67 22.98
C ARG A 892 -40.73 3.61 21.86
N PRO A 893 -41.62 2.61 21.97
CA PRO A 893 -41.76 1.62 23.04
C PRO A 893 -41.96 0.18 22.50
N ASN A 894 -41.97 -0.79 23.41
CA ASN A 894 -42.32 -2.20 23.20
C ASN A 894 -43.58 -2.45 22.34
N SER A 895 -43.49 -3.44 21.45
CA SER A 895 -44.56 -4.42 21.22
C SER A 895 -43.93 -5.82 21.15
N ASN A 896 -44.47 -6.70 21.99
CA ASN A 896 -43.94 -7.99 22.42
C ASN A 896 -44.40 -9.12 21.44
N PRO A 897 -44.21 -10.42 21.72
CA PRO A 897 -43.37 -11.32 20.92
C PRO A 897 -44.16 -12.51 20.36
N GLU A 898 -43.74 -13.13 19.25
CA GLU A 898 -44.07 -14.55 19.01
C GLU A 898 -43.27 -15.15 17.85
N SER A 899 -42.73 -16.35 18.12
CA SER A 899 -42.25 -17.39 17.20
C SER A 899 -41.23 -17.02 16.12
N SER A 900 -39.95 -17.26 16.41
CA SER A 900 -39.16 -18.20 15.60
C SER A 900 -37.86 -18.52 16.33
N THR A 901 -37.78 -19.74 16.83
CA THR A 901 -36.54 -20.43 17.25
C THR A 901 -35.52 -20.35 16.11
N VAL A 902 -34.49 -19.52 16.26
CA VAL A 902 -33.33 -19.51 15.37
C VAL A 902 -32.30 -20.47 15.97
N ASP A 903 -32.13 -21.58 15.26
CA ASP A 903 -31.10 -22.59 15.43
C ASP A 903 -29.71 -21.94 15.41
N PHE A 904 -29.02 -21.91 16.55
CA PHE A 904 -27.60 -21.57 16.64
C PHE A 904 -26.79 -22.74 16.10
N LYS A 905 -26.66 -22.85 14.77
CA LYS A 905 -25.78 -23.85 14.17
C LYS A 905 -25.28 -23.56 12.75
N VAL A 906 -24.91 -22.31 12.43
CA VAL A 906 -24.03 -22.02 11.27
C VAL A 906 -23.19 -20.77 11.55
N TYR A 907 -22.31 -20.83 12.55
CA TYR A 907 -21.29 -19.79 12.75
C TYR A 907 -19.99 -20.37 13.36
N GLU A 908 -19.56 -21.53 12.88
CA GLU A 908 -18.24 -22.10 13.25
C GLU A 908 -17.33 -22.47 12.05
N ASP A 909 -17.78 -22.39 10.80
CA ASP A 909 -17.04 -23.04 9.71
C ASP A 909 -16.14 -22.12 8.83
N ARG A 910 -15.85 -20.89 9.29
CA ARG A 910 -15.02 -19.92 8.53
C ARG A 910 -13.79 -19.37 9.25
N VAL A 911 -13.48 -19.84 10.45
CA VAL A 911 -12.26 -19.42 11.18
C VAL A 911 -11.13 -20.46 11.08
N ASP A 912 -11.44 -21.72 10.78
CA ASP A 912 -10.44 -22.81 10.85
C ASP A 912 -9.61 -23.07 9.57
N LYS A 913 -9.97 -22.50 8.42
CA LYS A 913 -9.27 -22.81 7.15
C LYS A 913 -7.93 -22.12 6.95
N CYS A 914 -7.57 -21.12 7.76
CA CYS A 914 -6.24 -20.49 7.69
C CYS A 914 -5.15 -21.24 8.49
N HIS A 915 -5.52 -22.05 9.49
CA HIS A 915 -4.55 -22.82 10.28
C HIS A 915 -4.28 -24.23 9.72
N TYR A 916 -5.22 -24.79 8.92
CA TYR A 916 -5.15 -26.17 8.45
C TYR A 916 -4.11 -26.44 7.35
N TYR A 917 -3.90 -25.50 6.42
CA TYR A 917 -3.04 -25.71 5.24
C TYR A 917 -1.52 -25.77 5.56
N THR A 918 -1.09 -25.13 6.64
CA THR A 918 0.32 -25.15 7.09
C THR A 918 0.68 -26.41 7.89
N TRP A 919 -0.30 -27.08 8.50
CA TRP A 919 -0.07 -28.31 9.27
C TRP A 919 -0.01 -29.56 8.37
N GLN A 920 -0.86 -29.64 7.33
CA GLN A 920 -0.90 -30.78 6.40
C GLN A 920 0.42 -30.97 5.63
N LYS A 921 1.02 -29.88 5.11
CA LYS A 921 2.33 -29.94 4.42
C LYS A 921 3.50 -30.30 5.34
N LYS A 922 3.38 -30.08 6.66
CA LYS A 922 4.42 -30.42 7.65
C LYS A 922 4.28 -31.86 8.16
N ALA A 923 3.04 -32.37 8.23
CA ALA A 923 2.74 -33.78 8.52
C ALA A 923 3.16 -34.70 7.35
N GLU A 924 2.91 -34.30 6.10
CA GLU A 924 3.33 -35.07 4.90
C GLU A 924 4.86 -35.15 4.76
N ARG A 925 5.59 -34.08 5.10
CA ARG A 925 7.07 -34.12 5.14
C ARG A 925 7.62 -34.99 6.27
N SER A 926 6.93 -35.07 7.41
CA SER A 926 7.35 -35.91 8.54
C SER A 926 7.04 -37.39 8.31
N ALA A 927 5.97 -37.70 7.57
CA ALA A 927 5.63 -39.06 7.13
C ALA A 927 6.64 -39.59 6.09
N LYS A 928 7.10 -38.74 5.15
CA LYS A 928 8.13 -39.11 4.15
C LYS A 928 9.52 -39.38 4.73
N ILE A 929 9.83 -38.81 5.91
CA ILE A 929 11.12 -39.05 6.61
C ILE A 929 11.05 -40.29 7.51
N ARG A 930 9.88 -40.64 8.06
CA ARG A 930 9.70 -41.87 8.86
C ARG A 930 9.55 -43.15 8.01
N GLY A 931 9.12 -43.04 6.75
CA GLY A 931 9.05 -44.19 5.82
C GLY A 931 10.40 -44.68 5.28
N ARG A 932 11.51 -43.97 5.54
CA ARG A 932 12.85 -44.32 5.01
C ARG A 932 13.79 -44.97 6.04
N LYS A 933 13.28 -45.33 7.23
CA LYS A 933 14.05 -46.00 8.32
C LYS A 933 13.43 -47.33 8.81
N ARG A 934 12.58 -47.97 8.00
CA ARG A 934 12.17 -49.37 8.19
C ARG A 934 12.36 -50.09 6.86
N GLY A 935 13.57 -50.61 6.68
CA GLY A 935 14.02 -51.22 5.44
C GLY A 935 15.54 -51.31 5.35
N THR A 936 16.18 -51.66 6.47
CA THR A 936 17.46 -52.38 6.65
C THR A 936 17.66 -52.61 8.14
#